data_AF-A0A351FQ85-F1
#
_entry.id   AF-A0A351FQ85-F1
#
_cell.length_a   1.000
_cell.length_b   1.000
_cell.length_c   1.000
_cell.angle_alpha   90.00
_cell.angle_beta   90.00
_cell.angle_gamma   90.00
#
_symmetry.space_group_name_H-M   'P 1'
#
loop_
_entity.id
_entity.type
_entity.pdbx_description
1 polymer ?
#
loop_
_entity_poly.entity_id
_entity_poly.type
_entity_poly.pdbx_seq_one_letter_code
_entity_poly.pdbx_strand_id
1 'polypeptide(L)'
;AASGPGHGERTAEEVPQVAAVPDEVPPEPRLPVTPSTSEDPPMAQTTGAEQDVPDAEKPAEDDPAVGLPPGPWQATLGAGVEPIALDALAFRDFDTTKALPTIQDLNSWLEPLADQPHAVQLVSTSLGKTASFEGLMKLRCPWPENAAWRIGLTGVKRFALHLYHQQQGLTFVYYPGLRDQCAAYRTTREPDKALPATTTLVATDGDRCRRTEMRPAACLMFRHEAGELIVSRGDIEILRAPLPFAITEAFVEGGASIYGLEMVRFDGGAAPVAAFPLVTTIDQPATLPWEQKLGEGAVFETLPDGAVRLVANQAKQRGFVTTPLPQTGIHEYIFEVEGATVGSGVFCGLANEAPQVVVRFVQNTNDQQMSLSAHGNDDSCQVGLGTFRDRVVAGADAHLWIRLVYGCGALRWWMSVDGVHWAEPRESSNNLALGVTHFGLHHVAQREDCQITLRRVQIRQLDTLQQLVPESLFALAGVQAEKQTYEQWVQKVTELRATLPAVPAETTADAWLNACTLKTLAAGCGRDLGQALLVQLLERTLRDPGLTLERKLAVLRDACLLLDLRDNNTWVLEHLARFHQLGREAIAAGMPDAYGHLERALMTMPLHTRYNTYLIADPVLLQHELLQRIYQRDFPRAAELSKRLRFFGQHEKLTALPWFEAVTAKALDLPALPGLAPQQNVEWQHPLIEQLDKEAYNAMAELYGLAASGTPEEAATQIGAIPPEAFLGLAPTPDPMLMSGTAAAIQGLVTDSPPLAAALEAQHGALAELRVREAIGQHDEQAVRLAAMQFVGTSASFTAHRWLADRALASGWFHHAVDQYWRALQTASPTYAGEVQARLRLAYAMLGQEVGPAITQPVRLADERMPAAEFEAIVQAAVA
;
A
#
# COMPACT_ATOMS: atom_id res chain seq x y z
N ALA A 1 36.12 -52.96 -5.76
CA ALA A 1 37.25 -52.06 -5.43
C ALA A 1 36.85 -50.65 -5.86
N ALA A 2 36.91 -49.62 -5.02
CA ALA A 2 37.05 -49.56 -3.56
C ALA A 2 36.26 -48.32 -3.09
N SER A 3 35.20 -48.49 -2.29
CA SER A 3 35.21 -48.28 -0.83
C SER A 3 35.03 -46.82 -0.41
N GLY A 4 33.90 -46.51 0.24
CA GLY A 4 33.75 -45.29 1.06
C GLY A 4 34.58 -45.36 2.35
N PRO A 5 34.69 -44.26 3.11
CA PRO A 5 33.72 -43.96 4.18
C PRO A 5 33.42 -42.43 4.29
N GLY A 6 32.63 -41.90 5.22
CA GLY A 6 31.81 -42.46 6.30
C GLY A 6 31.12 -41.34 7.10
N HIS A 7 30.27 -41.68 8.07
CA HIS A 7 29.66 -40.70 8.97
C HIS A 7 30.71 -40.03 9.86
N GLY A 8 30.54 -38.72 10.09
CA GLY A 8 31.26 -37.95 11.10
C GLY A 8 30.35 -36.88 11.69
N GLU A 9 30.14 -36.94 13.00
CA GLU A 9 29.40 -35.93 13.75
C GLU A 9 30.13 -34.58 13.66
N ARG A 10 29.40 -33.49 13.44
CA ARG A 10 29.91 -32.13 13.68
C ARG A 10 29.26 -31.59 14.94
N THR A 11 30.03 -31.63 16.02
CA THR A 11 29.82 -30.86 17.24
C THR A 11 29.69 -29.36 16.92
N ALA A 12 28.94 -28.64 17.74
CA ALA A 12 28.77 -27.19 17.60
C ALA A 12 30.13 -26.46 17.66
N GLU A 13 30.41 -25.63 16.67
CA GLU A 13 31.49 -24.63 16.74
C GLU A 13 31.00 -23.41 17.53
N GLU A 14 31.75 -23.05 18.56
CA GLU A 14 31.53 -21.81 19.33
C GLU A 14 31.80 -20.59 18.43
N VAL A 15 30.83 -19.68 18.37
CA VAL A 15 31.06 -18.34 17.80
C VAL A 15 31.82 -17.50 18.83
N PRO A 16 32.97 -16.88 18.50
CA PRO A 16 33.73 -16.11 19.46
C PRO A 16 32.96 -14.89 19.96
N GLN A 17 32.89 -14.71 21.28
CA GLN A 17 32.41 -13.46 21.89
C GLN A 17 33.37 -12.32 21.54
N VAL A 18 32.87 -11.27 20.89
CA VAL A 18 33.60 -10.00 20.77
C VAL A 18 33.49 -9.27 22.11
N ALA A 19 34.62 -9.05 22.77
CA ALA A 19 34.67 -8.44 24.09
C ALA A 19 34.22 -6.97 24.06
N ALA A 20 33.48 -6.57 25.09
CA ALA A 20 33.14 -5.16 25.31
C ALA A 20 34.37 -4.37 25.79
N VAL A 21 34.53 -3.15 25.28
CA VAL A 21 35.51 -2.17 25.77
C VAL A 21 34.88 -1.37 26.91
N PRO A 22 35.52 -1.26 28.09
CA PRO A 22 35.02 -0.42 29.18
C PRO A 22 35.53 1.01 29.06
N ASP A 23 34.62 1.99 28.98
CA ASP A 23 34.94 3.40 29.21
C ASP A 23 34.65 3.75 30.69
N GLU A 24 35.68 3.72 31.53
CA GLU A 24 35.67 4.38 32.84
C GLU A 24 36.14 5.83 32.71
N VAL A 25 35.33 6.79 33.15
CA VAL A 25 35.75 8.15 33.46
C VAL A 25 35.25 8.49 34.87
N PRO A 26 36.12 8.92 35.81
CA PRO A 26 35.80 8.95 37.24
C PRO A 26 34.94 10.16 37.66
N PRO A 27 34.19 10.06 38.77
CA PRO A 27 33.43 11.17 39.35
C PRO A 27 34.26 12.01 40.32
N GLU A 28 34.06 13.32 40.30
CA GLU A 28 34.61 14.27 41.29
C GLU A 28 33.61 15.42 41.56
N PRO A 29 33.72 16.18 42.66
CA PRO A 29 32.99 15.79 43.87
C PRO A 29 31.91 16.79 44.32
N ARG A 30 30.90 16.30 45.06
CA ARG A 30 29.92 17.15 45.75
C ARG A 30 30.46 17.60 47.11
N LEU A 31 30.40 18.90 47.40
CA LEU A 31 30.58 19.45 48.76
C LEU A 31 29.21 19.72 49.42
N PRO A 32 29.11 19.66 50.76
CA PRO A 32 27.82 19.57 51.47
C PRO A 32 27.36 20.91 52.06
N VAL A 33 26.04 21.02 52.30
CA VAL A 33 25.50 21.91 53.35
C VAL A 33 24.43 21.15 54.14
N THR A 34 24.49 21.32 55.47
CA THR A 34 23.73 20.64 56.53
C THR A 34 22.41 21.36 56.90
N PRO A 35 21.54 20.78 57.77
CA PRO A 35 20.09 21.03 57.73
C PRO A 35 19.52 21.87 58.90
N SER A 36 18.19 21.80 59.06
CA SER A 36 17.35 22.25 60.21
C SER A 36 16.97 23.74 60.21
N THR A 37 15.82 24.20 60.77
CA THR A 37 14.85 23.65 61.75
C THR A 37 13.45 24.24 61.42
N SER A 38 12.37 23.43 61.29
CA SER A 38 11.28 23.19 62.27
C SER A 38 10.49 24.41 62.80
N GLU A 39 9.16 24.43 62.62
CA GLU A 39 8.11 24.35 63.68
C GLU A 39 6.68 24.69 63.16
N ASP A 40 5.76 23.74 63.32
CA ASP A 40 4.29 23.85 63.23
C ASP A 40 3.70 24.12 64.65
N PRO A 41 2.36 24.15 64.90
CA PRO A 41 1.22 24.90 64.33
C PRO A 41 0.47 25.63 65.52
N PRO A 42 -0.86 25.53 65.83
CA PRO A 42 -2.13 25.39 65.07
C PRO A 42 -3.27 26.38 65.52
N MET A 43 -4.53 26.08 65.11
CA MET A 43 -5.85 26.52 65.67
C MET A 43 -6.34 27.94 65.30
N ALA A 44 -7.64 28.30 65.20
CA ALA A 44 -8.97 27.63 65.27
C ALA A 44 -10.07 28.70 64.92
N GLN A 45 -11.36 28.45 64.61
CA GLN A 45 -12.20 27.27 64.32
C GLN A 45 -13.57 27.69 63.69
N THR A 46 -14.32 26.72 63.13
CA THR A 46 -15.81 26.66 63.00
C THR A 46 -16.63 27.83 62.41
N THR A 47 -17.36 27.54 61.33
CA THR A 47 -18.84 27.35 61.24
C THR A 47 -19.20 27.17 59.76
N GLY A 48 -20.24 26.48 59.30
CA GLY A 48 -21.30 25.68 59.92
C GLY A 48 -22.33 25.40 58.81
N ALA A 49 -22.51 24.14 58.39
CA ALA A 49 -23.30 23.82 57.19
C ALA A 49 -24.68 23.29 57.57
N GLU A 50 -25.73 23.93 57.06
CA GLU A 50 -27.08 23.35 57.01
C GLU A 50 -27.78 23.77 55.71
N GLN A 51 -28.12 22.74 54.93
CA GLN A 51 -29.04 22.62 53.80
C GLN A 51 -29.66 23.88 53.15
N ASP A 52 -29.47 24.01 51.83
CA ASP A 52 -30.63 24.12 50.92
C ASP A 52 -30.28 23.61 49.50
N VAL A 53 -31.28 23.14 48.76
CA VAL A 53 -31.14 22.53 47.42
C VAL A 53 -31.44 23.58 46.33
N PRO A 54 -30.54 23.81 45.35
CA PRO A 54 -30.88 24.54 44.13
C PRO A 54 -31.48 23.61 43.07
N ASP A 55 -32.55 24.07 42.43
CA ASP A 55 -33.24 23.40 41.33
C ASP A 55 -32.37 23.17 40.08
N ALA A 56 -32.85 22.28 39.21
CA ALA A 56 -32.25 22.00 37.90
C ALA A 56 -32.14 23.27 37.04
N GLU A 57 -30.91 23.75 36.87
CA GLU A 57 -30.61 24.84 35.94
C GLU A 57 -30.78 24.39 34.48
N LYS A 58 -31.36 25.27 33.67
CA LYS A 58 -31.62 25.02 32.24
C LYS A 58 -30.30 24.91 31.46
N PRO A 59 -30.32 24.31 30.25
CA PRO A 59 -29.17 24.37 29.35
C PRO A 59 -28.73 25.82 29.14
N ALA A 60 -27.43 26.08 29.24
CA ALA A 60 -26.87 27.39 28.99
C ALA A 60 -27.22 27.85 27.56
N GLU A 61 -27.62 29.12 27.42
CA GLU A 61 -27.71 29.76 26.11
C GLU A 61 -26.29 29.95 25.54
N ASP A 62 -26.13 29.77 24.23
CA ASP A 62 -24.83 29.90 23.55
C ASP A 62 -24.21 31.29 23.75
N ASP A 63 -23.04 31.34 24.39
CA ASP A 63 -22.21 32.54 24.52
C ASP A 63 -21.74 32.97 23.11
N PRO A 64 -21.76 34.28 22.75
CA PRO A 64 -21.54 34.70 21.38
C PRO A 64 -20.10 34.44 20.92
N ALA A 65 -19.97 33.90 19.71
CA ALA A 65 -18.75 33.35 19.13
C ALA A 65 -17.47 34.15 19.42
N VAL A 66 -16.61 33.58 20.27
CA VAL A 66 -15.21 34.01 20.43
C VAL A 66 -14.51 33.88 19.07
N GLY A 67 -13.99 34.99 18.55
CA GLY A 67 -13.31 35.02 17.25
C GLY A 67 -12.07 34.11 17.22
N LEU A 68 -11.83 33.46 16.09
CA LEU A 68 -10.67 32.58 15.89
C LEU A 68 -9.35 33.31 16.21
N PRO A 69 -8.41 32.66 16.93
CA PRO A 69 -7.14 33.28 17.28
C PRO A 69 -6.36 33.72 16.03
N PRO A 70 -5.56 34.80 16.11
CA PRO A 70 -4.82 35.33 14.97
C PRO A 70 -3.76 34.33 14.47
N GLY A 71 -3.75 34.07 13.16
CA GLY A 71 -2.78 33.18 12.54
C GLY A 71 -3.18 32.69 11.14
N PRO A 72 -2.33 31.90 10.46
CA PRO A 72 -2.52 31.51 9.05
C PRO A 72 -3.83 30.77 8.76
N TRP A 73 -4.37 30.05 9.75
CA TRP A 73 -5.63 29.32 9.67
C TRP A 73 -6.89 30.21 9.55
N GLN A 74 -6.81 31.52 9.83
CA GLN A 74 -7.98 32.40 9.71
C GLN A 74 -8.51 32.48 8.27
N ALA A 75 -7.63 32.33 7.27
CA ALA A 75 -8.01 32.32 5.86
C ALA A 75 -8.68 31.00 5.42
N THR A 76 -8.47 29.89 6.14
CA THR A 76 -8.98 28.55 5.78
C THR A 76 -10.11 28.06 6.69
N LEU A 77 -10.29 28.67 7.86
CA LEU A 77 -11.37 28.39 8.81
C LEU A 77 -12.43 29.50 8.87
N GLY A 78 -12.28 30.56 8.07
CA GLY A 78 -13.21 31.69 8.03
C GLY A 78 -14.62 31.33 7.55
N ALA A 79 -15.61 32.10 7.99
CA ALA A 79 -16.99 31.95 7.54
C ALA A 79 -17.10 32.13 6.02
N GLY A 80 -17.65 31.12 5.33
CA GLY A 80 -17.77 31.10 3.86
C GLY A 80 -16.68 30.32 3.11
N VAL A 81 -15.69 29.73 3.81
CA VAL A 81 -14.78 28.74 3.18
C VAL A 81 -15.53 27.41 3.02
N GLU A 82 -15.70 26.96 1.78
CA GLU A 82 -16.31 25.65 1.51
C GLU A 82 -15.40 24.51 2.02
N PRO A 83 -15.97 23.47 2.66
CA PRO A 83 -15.22 22.29 3.07
C PRO A 83 -14.76 21.47 1.86
N ILE A 84 -13.67 20.72 2.04
CA ILE A 84 -13.12 19.81 1.03
C ILE A 84 -13.46 18.36 1.42
N ALA A 85 -14.04 17.61 0.48
CA ALA A 85 -14.37 16.21 0.68
C ALA A 85 -13.16 15.41 1.20
N LEU A 86 -13.37 14.65 2.28
CA LEU A 86 -12.30 13.94 3.00
C LEU A 86 -11.46 13.05 2.07
N ASP A 87 -12.06 12.36 1.10
CA ASP A 87 -11.36 11.52 0.12
C ASP A 87 -10.42 12.31 -0.79
N ALA A 88 -10.84 13.50 -1.24
CA ALA A 88 -10.02 14.40 -2.05
C ALA A 88 -8.87 15.02 -1.22
N LEU A 89 -9.14 15.30 0.06
CA LEU A 89 -8.17 15.85 1.00
C LEU A 89 -7.13 14.80 1.44
N ALA A 90 -7.54 13.55 1.64
CA ALA A 90 -6.72 12.45 2.14
C ALA A 90 -5.40 12.29 1.38
N PHE A 91 -5.46 12.33 0.05
CA PHE A 91 -4.30 12.17 -0.84
C PHE A 91 -3.69 13.50 -1.31
N ARG A 92 -4.08 14.65 -0.77
CA ARG A 92 -3.54 15.96 -1.16
C ARG A 92 -2.20 16.22 -0.47
N ASP A 93 -1.09 15.73 -1.01
CA ASP A 93 0.24 16.06 -0.44
C ASP A 93 0.59 17.54 -0.57
N PHE A 94 1.62 17.98 0.18
CA PHE A 94 2.16 19.33 0.05
C PHE A 94 3.04 19.46 -1.19
N ASP A 95 2.91 20.58 -1.88
CA ASP A 95 3.69 20.88 -3.09
C ASP A 95 5.12 21.31 -2.72
N THR A 96 6.03 20.35 -2.65
CA THR A 96 7.45 20.55 -2.33
C THR A 96 8.25 21.26 -3.43
N THR A 97 7.63 21.58 -4.57
CA THR A 97 8.24 22.39 -5.63
C THR A 97 8.09 23.90 -5.38
N LYS A 98 7.16 24.29 -4.49
CA LYS A 98 7.01 25.64 -3.96
C LYS A 98 8.00 25.90 -2.81
N ALA A 99 8.01 27.13 -2.31
CA ALA A 99 8.81 27.49 -1.14
C ALA A 99 8.38 26.64 0.07
N LEU A 100 9.31 25.86 0.62
CA LEU A 100 9.11 25.10 1.85
C LEU A 100 8.98 26.03 3.07
N PRO A 101 8.31 25.60 4.16
CA PRO A 101 8.11 26.40 5.37
C PRO A 101 9.40 27.03 5.92
N THR A 102 9.34 28.33 6.22
CA THR A 102 10.44 29.10 6.80
C THR A 102 10.35 29.18 8.33
N ILE A 103 11.40 29.72 8.96
CA ILE A 103 11.42 30.00 10.41
C ILE A 103 10.26 30.94 10.80
N GLN A 104 9.94 31.93 9.96
CA GLN A 104 8.83 32.86 10.21
C GLN A 104 7.48 32.14 10.14
N ASP A 105 7.30 31.24 9.17
CA ASP A 105 6.08 30.44 9.08
C ASP A 105 5.93 29.60 10.34
N LEU A 106 6.97 28.85 10.75
CA LEU A 106 6.87 27.97 11.92
C LEU A 106 6.63 28.74 13.22
N ASN A 107 7.23 29.94 13.38
CA ASN A 107 6.98 30.84 14.52
C ASN A 107 5.58 31.49 14.53
N SER A 108 4.81 31.42 13.44
CA SER A 108 3.40 31.81 13.45
C SER A 108 2.50 30.72 14.04
N TRP A 109 2.93 29.45 13.97
CA TRP A 109 2.21 28.29 14.51
C TRP A 109 2.66 27.88 15.91
N LEU A 110 3.96 27.98 16.19
CA LEU A 110 4.58 27.51 17.43
C LEU A 110 5.00 28.67 18.34
N GLU A 111 4.74 28.52 19.63
CA GLU A 111 5.10 29.46 20.68
C GLU A 111 6.06 28.80 21.68
N PRO A 112 7.26 29.38 21.91
CA PRO A 112 8.14 28.94 22.98
C PRO A 112 7.47 28.99 24.35
N LEU A 113 7.75 27.98 25.19
CA LEU A 113 7.40 28.05 26.61
C LEU A 113 8.53 28.69 27.39
N ALA A 114 8.19 29.53 28.39
CA ALA A 114 9.15 30.01 29.36
C ALA A 114 9.83 28.83 30.07
N ASP A 115 11.13 28.97 30.32
CA ASP A 115 11.97 27.99 31.02
C ASP A 115 12.04 26.57 30.40
N GLN A 116 11.64 26.41 29.13
CA GLN A 116 11.79 25.16 28.38
C GLN A 116 12.81 25.30 27.23
N PRO A 117 13.67 24.29 27.03
CA PRO A 117 14.58 24.27 25.88
C PRO A 117 13.76 24.13 24.60
N HIS A 118 14.01 25.04 23.66
CA HIS A 118 13.42 25.04 22.33
C HIS A 118 14.42 25.61 21.33
N ALA A 119 14.31 25.18 20.08
CA ALA A 119 15.06 25.75 18.95
C ALA A 119 14.19 25.69 17.69
N VAL A 120 14.22 26.76 16.90
CA VAL A 120 13.67 26.79 15.54
C VAL A 120 14.80 27.22 14.60
N GLN A 121 15.11 26.39 13.62
CA GLN A 121 16.28 26.55 12.74
C GLN A 121 15.98 26.12 11.30
N LEU A 122 16.75 26.64 10.34
CA LEU A 122 16.64 26.26 8.94
C LEU A 122 17.62 25.11 8.65
N VAL A 123 17.11 23.99 8.14
CA VAL A 123 17.87 22.74 7.90
C VAL A 123 17.76 22.35 6.42
N SER A 124 18.86 21.86 5.84
CA SER A 124 18.86 21.25 4.51
C SER A 124 18.39 19.80 4.59
N THR A 125 17.33 19.45 3.86
CA THR A 125 16.76 18.10 3.74
C THR A 125 16.85 17.61 2.29
N SER A 126 16.47 16.36 2.02
CA SER A 126 16.34 15.84 0.64
C SER A 126 15.28 16.56 -0.19
N LEU A 127 14.30 17.21 0.46
CA LEU A 127 13.26 18.01 -0.20
C LEU A 127 13.70 19.47 -0.48
N GLY A 128 14.77 19.93 0.18
CA GLY A 128 15.23 21.33 0.14
C GLY A 128 15.50 21.90 1.53
N LYS A 129 15.72 23.22 1.60
CA LYS A 129 15.90 23.93 2.88
C LYS A 129 14.54 24.25 3.49
N THR A 130 14.31 23.83 4.73
CA THR A 130 13.05 24.07 5.44
C THR A 130 13.27 24.28 6.94
N ALA A 131 12.27 24.83 7.62
CA ALA A 131 12.28 24.99 9.07
C ALA A 131 12.17 23.65 9.81
N SER A 132 12.88 23.57 10.93
CA SER A 132 12.83 22.46 11.88
C SER A 132 12.66 23.02 13.29
N PHE A 133 11.84 22.35 14.09
CA PHE A 133 11.77 22.60 15.53
C PHE A 133 12.50 21.50 16.31
N GLU A 134 12.93 21.85 17.52
CA GLU A 134 13.42 20.92 18.53
C GLU A 134 13.03 21.45 19.93
N GLY A 135 12.69 20.56 20.86
CA GLY A 135 12.23 20.92 22.21
C GLY A 135 10.71 20.82 22.41
N LEU A 136 10.18 21.66 23.30
CA LEU A 136 8.75 21.70 23.68
C LEU A 136 8.17 23.10 23.39
N MET A 137 7.08 23.16 22.62
CA MET A 137 6.45 24.42 22.20
C MET A 137 4.92 24.30 22.23
N LYS A 138 4.21 25.39 22.51
CA LYS A 138 2.75 25.47 22.42
C LYS A 138 2.33 25.66 20.96
N LEU A 139 1.34 24.89 20.52
CA LEU A 139 0.74 24.99 19.19
C LEU A 139 -0.46 25.96 19.26
N ARG A 140 -0.43 27.02 18.44
CA ARG A 140 -1.39 28.13 18.48
C ARG A 140 -2.70 27.89 17.71
N CYS A 141 -2.75 26.90 16.82
CA CYS A 141 -3.92 26.72 15.97
C CYS A 141 -5.14 26.23 16.78
N PRO A 142 -6.36 26.71 16.44
CA PRO A 142 -7.59 26.25 17.07
C PRO A 142 -7.96 24.85 16.58
N TRP A 143 -8.80 24.16 17.35
CA TRP A 143 -9.30 22.81 17.05
C TRP A 143 -10.84 22.79 16.95
N PRO A 144 -11.44 23.45 15.94
CA PRO A 144 -12.88 23.39 15.74
C PRO A 144 -13.31 22.08 15.06
N GLU A 145 -14.56 21.66 15.29
CA GLU A 145 -15.14 20.51 14.59
C GLU A 145 -15.15 20.71 13.06
N ASN A 146 -14.98 19.61 12.31
CA ASN A 146 -14.88 19.59 10.85
C ASN A 146 -13.70 20.42 10.30
N ALA A 147 -12.61 20.51 11.07
CA ALA A 147 -11.33 21.01 10.62
C ALA A 147 -10.20 20.02 10.92
N ALA A 148 -9.27 19.87 9.97
CA ALA A 148 -8.15 18.97 10.08
C ALA A 148 -6.84 19.76 10.19
N TRP A 149 -6.01 19.40 11.17
CA TRP A 149 -4.62 19.85 11.23
C TRP A 149 -3.75 18.91 10.41
N ARG A 150 -3.06 19.44 9.41
CA ARG A 150 -2.24 18.66 8.49
C ARG A 150 -0.79 19.12 8.56
N ILE A 151 0.11 18.16 8.74
CA ILE A 151 1.54 18.41 8.96
C ILE A 151 2.39 17.43 8.14
N GLY A 152 3.30 17.98 7.34
CA GLY A 152 4.28 17.25 6.57
C GLY A 152 5.59 17.18 7.35
N LEU A 153 5.94 16.00 7.85
CA LEU A 153 7.13 15.75 8.67
C LEU A 153 8.24 15.07 7.86
N THR A 154 9.49 15.49 8.05
CA THR A 154 10.69 14.75 7.63
C THR A 154 11.82 14.92 8.66
N GLY A 155 12.84 14.05 8.61
CA GLY A 155 13.97 14.10 9.55
C GLY A 155 13.57 13.95 11.03
N VAL A 156 12.50 13.20 11.33
CA VAL A 156 11.91 13.13 12.67
C VAL A 156 12.84 12.41 13.65
N LYS A 157 13.24 13.11 14.72
CA LYS A 157 13.96 12.55 15.88
C LYS A 157 13.00 11.91 16.88
N ARG A 158 11.90 12.60 17.16
CA ARG A 158 10.72 12.18 17.93
C ARG A 158 9.62 13.20 17.65
N PHE A 159 8.36 12.79 17.64
CA PHE A 159 7.24 13.73 17.54
C PHE A 159 6.15 13.30 18.50
N ALA A 160 5.77 14.16 19.43
CA ALA A 160 4.60 14.00 20.26
C ALA A 160 3.72 15.25 20.20
N LEU A 161 2.41 15.03 20.30
CA LEU A 161 1.38 16.06 20.33
C LEU A 161 0.55 15.83 21.60
N HIS A 162 0.62 16.78 22.53
CA HIS A 162 -0.16 16.77 23.77
C HIS A 162 -1.37 17.68 23.59
N LEU A 163 -2.58 17.15 23.77
CA LEU A 163 -3.85 17.87 23.66
C LEU A 163 -4.53 17.86 25.02
N TYR A 164 -4.91 19.02 25.55
CA TYR A 164 -5.48 19.14 26.89
C TYR A 164 -6.79 19.93 26.94
N HIS A 165 -7.64 19.50 27.87
CA HIS A 165 -8.70 20.28 28.48
C HIS A 165 -8.42 20.35 30.00
N GLN A 166 -8.04 21.52 30.50
CA GLN A 166 -7.58 21.69 31.89
C GLN A 166 -6.46 20.67 32.23
N GLN A 167 -6.56 19.89 33.32
CA GLN A 167 -5.53 18.89 33.70
C GLN A 167 -5.66 17.54 32.98
N GLN A 168 -6.73 17.31 32.20
CA GLN A 168 -6.93 16.07 31.45
C GLN A 168 -6.55 16.26 29.98
N GLY A 169 -6.09 15.18 29.33
CA GLY A 169 -5.60 15.26 27.96
C GLY A 169 -5.40 13.92 27.28
N LEU A 170 -4.94 14.01 26.04
CA LEU A 170 -4.52 12.91 25.19
C LEU A 170 -3.16 13.26 24.58
N THR A 171 -2.19 12.35 24.68
CA THR A 171 -0.87 12.48 24.08
C THR A 171 -0.69 11.48 22.95
N PHE A 172 -0.54 11.97 21.72
CA PHE A 172 -0.06 11.17 20.58
C PHE A 172 1.46 11.15 20.56
N VAL A 173 2.08 10.01 20.25
CA VAL A 173 3.54 9.87 20.07
C VAL A 173 3.85 9.03 18.84
N TYR A 174 4.74 9.54 17.98
CA TYR A 174 5.41 8.79 16.93
C TYR A 174 6.86 8.45 17.37
N TYR A 175 7.21 7.17 17.28
CA TYR A 175 8.51 6.60 17.67
C TYR A 175 9.35 6.24 16.44
N PRO A 176 10.07 7.22 15.83
CA PRO A 176 10.96 6.93 14.72
C PRO A 176 12.09 5.98 15.17
N GLY A 177 12.42 5.00 14.34
CA GLY A 177 13.52 4.05 14.58
C GLY A 177 13.16 2.86 15.47
N LEU A 178 12.16 2.98 16.33
CA LEU A 178 11.59 1.86 17.09
C LEU A 178 10.49 1.14 16.29
N ARG A 179 10.87 0.72 15.08
CA ARG A 179 10.01 0.12 14.05
C ARG A 179 8.97 1.05 13.42
N ASP A 180 9.06 2.35 13.69
CA ASP A 180 8.22 3.41 13.12
C ASP A 180 6.73 3.25 13.49
N GLN A 181 6.50 3.20 14.80
CA GLN A 181 5.18 3.00 15.41
C GLN A 181 4.60 4.29 15.95
N CYS A 182 3.27 4.30 16.07
CA CYS A 182 2.51 5.42 16.61
C CYS A 182 1.58 4.92 17.73
N ALA A 183 1.44 5.68 18.82
CA ALA A 183 0.56 5.36 19.93
C ALA A 183 -0.12 6.62 20.50
N ALA A 184 -1.26 6.43 21.16
CA ALA A 184 -1.96 7.47 21.88
C ALA A 184 -2.20 7.05 23.34
N TYR A 185 -2.07 8.01 24.25
CA TYR A 185 -2.22 7.84 25.69
C TYR A 185 -3.25 8.82 26.24
N ARG A 186 -4.19 8.35 27.06
CA ARG A 186 -4.92 9.23 27.98
C ARG A 186 -3.92 9.74 29.01
N THR A 187 -3.90 11.04 29.25
CA THR A 187 -2.91 11.67 30.12
C THR A 187 -3.54 12.63 31.12
N THR A 188 -2.98 12.67 32.32
CA THR A 188 -3.19 13.78 33.26
C THR A 188 -1.93 14.62 33.37
N ARG A 189 -2.05 15.89 33.77
CA ARG A 189 -0.92 16.79 34.05
C ARG A 189 -1.10 17.52 35.38
N GLU A 190 0.01 17.96 35.96
CA GLU A 190 -0.03 19.00 36.99
C GLU A 190 -0.60 20.32 36.43
N PRO A 191 -1.19 21.19 37.28
CA PRO A 191 -1.60 22.54 36.88
C PRO A 191 -0.47 23.30 36.20
N ASP A 192 -0.80 24.01 35.11
CA ASP A 192 0.09 24.88 34.32
C ASP A 192 1.35 24.20 33.74
N LYS A 193 1.45 22.86 33.76
CA LYS A 193 2.50 22.11 33.06
C LYS A 193 2.06 21.75 31.65
N ALA A 194 3.00 21.68 30.71
CA ALA A 194 2.73 21.21 29.34
C ALA A 194 2.95 19.69 29.17
N LEU A 195 3.77 19.08 30.02
CA LEU A 195 4.12 17.66 29.96
C LEU A 195 3.17 16.83 30.83
N PRO A 196 2.85 15.58 30.42
CA PRO A 196 1.97 14.70 31.18
C PRO A 196 2.68 14.15 32.42
N ALA A 197 1.91 13.99 33.50
CA ALA A 197 2.30 13.37 34.76
C ALA A 197 1.98 11.87 34.78
N THR A 198 0.78 11.47 34.33
CA THR A 198 0.38 10.05 34.18
C THR A 198 0.02 9.75 32.73
N THR A 199 0.22 8.49 32.30
CA THR A 199 -0.08 8.03 30.94
C THR A 199 -0.71 6.63 30.93
N THR A 200 -1.91 6.52 30.37
CA THR A 200 -2.62 5.25 30.15
C THR A 200 -2.75 5.00 28.66
N LEU A 201 -2.33 3.83 28.16
CA LEU A 201 -2.36 3.51 26.74
C LEU A 201 -3.81 3.33 26.24
N VAL A 202 -4.20 4.04 25.17
CA VAL A 202 -5.57 3.99 24.61
C VAL A 202 -5.64 3.57 23.15
N ALA A 203 -4.58 3.78 22.36
CA ALA A 203 -4.50 3.28 20.99
C ALA A 203 -3.07 2.99 20.56
N THR A 204 -2.90 2.00 19.67
CA THR A 204 -1.66 1.75 18.93
C THR A 204 -1.94 1.63 17.44
N ASP A 205 -0.94 1.92 16.61
CA ASP A 205 -1.08 1.91 15.15
C ASP A 205 -1.23 0.50 14.54
N GLY A 206 -0.92 -0.56 15.29
CA GLY A 206 -0.92 -1.92 14.77
C GLY A 206 0.10 -2.15 13.66
N ASP A 207 1.25 -1.46 13.69
CA ASP A 207 2.25 -1.34 12.62
C ASP A 207 1.72 -0.68 11.31
N ARG A 208 0.59 0.06 11.33
CA ARG A 208 0.10 0.84 10.16
C ARG A 208 1.05 1.96 9.75
N CYS A 209 1.68 2.68 10.68
CA CYS A 209 2.64 3.75 10.38
C CYS A 209 3.79 3.22 9.48
N ARG A 210 4.22 1.98 9.73
CA ARG A 210 5.19 1.25 8.90
C ARG A 210 4.61 0.84 7.53
N ARG A 211 3.41 0.24 7.48
CA ARG A 211 2.81 -0.23 6.21
C ARG A 211 2.49 0.89 5.22
N THR A 212 2.27 2.10 5.71
CA THR A 212 2.00 3.27 4.89
C THR A 212 3.25 4.09 4.52
N GLU A 213 4.47 3.59 4.79
CA GLU A 213 5.74 4.27 4.52
C GLU A 213 5.82 5.70 5.10
N MET A 214 5.86 5.82 6.44
CA MET A 214 6.07 7.11 7.13
C MET A 214 7.49 7.73 6.95
N ARG A 215 8.34 7.16 6.09
CA ARG A 215 9.73 7.57 5.89
C ARG A 215 10.09 7.64 4.40
N PRO A 216 10.98 8.55 3.99
CA PRO A 216 11.69 9.56 4.81
C PRO A 216 10.85 10.80 5.13
N ALA A 217 9.67 10.94 4.55
CA ALA A 217 8.72 12.03 4.80
C ALA A 217 7.29 11.48 4.85
N ALA A 218 6.42 12.14 5.63
CA ALA A 218 5.01 11.77 5.75
C ALA A 218 4.11 12.97 6.01
N CYS A 219 2.96 13.01 5.32
CA CYS A 219 1.86 13.90 5.67
C CYS A 219 0.91 13.18 6.64
N LEU A 220 0.79 13.71 7.86
CA LEU A 220 -0.20 13.28 8.84
C LEU A 220 -1.37 14.27 8.88
N MET A 221 -2.57 13.71 9.05
CA MET A 221 -3.81 14.46 9.23
C MET A 221 -4.41 14.10 10.60
N PHE A 222 -4.55 15.10 11.47
CA PHE A 222 -5.18 15.01 12.78
C PHE A 222 -6.57 15.65 12.71
N ARG A 223 -7.60 14.94 13.19
CA ARG A 223 -8.98 15.42 13.25
C ARG A 223 -9.55 15.18 14.65
N HIS A 224 -10.31 16.13 15.17
CA HIS A 224 -11.12 15.97 16.37
C HIS A 224 -12.59 15.95 15.94
N GLU A 225 -13.24 14.80 16.05
CA GLU A 225 -14.58 14.54 15.54
C GLU A 225 -15.34 13.65 16.53
N ALA A 226 -16.61 13.95 16.82
CA ALA A 226 -17.49 13.10 17.63
C ALA A 226 -16.92 12.64 19.00
N GLY A 227 -16.02 13.42 19.60
CA GLY A 227 -15.36 13.07 20.86
C GLY A 227 -14.16 12.12 20.72
N GLU A 228 -13.54 12.06 19.53
CA GLU A 228 -12.39 11.19 19.22
C GLU A 228 -11.28 11.97 18.51
N LEU A 229 -10.02 11.67 18.82
CA LEU A 229 -8.87 12.04 17.99
C LEU A 229 -8.67 10.94 16.94
N ILE A 230 -8.75 11.31 15.66
CA ILE A 230 -8.42 10.42 14.55
C ILE A 230 -7.13 10.92 13.88
N VAL A 231 -6.18 10.02 13.68
CA VAL A 231 -4.93 10.28 12.96
C VAL A 231 -4.92 9.41 11.70
N SER A 232 -4.81 10.03 10.53
CA SER A 232 -4.73 9.31 9.25
C SER A 232 -3.55 9.77 8.38
N ARG A 233 -3.13 8.88 7.48
CA ARG A 233 -2.16 9.14 6.41
C ARG A 233 -2.78 8.61 5.12
N GLY A 234 -3.28 9.51 4.27
CA GLY A 234 -4.15 9.10 3.18
C GLY A 234 -5.54 8.72 3.71
N ASP A 235 -6.17 7.76 3.04
CA ASP A 235 -7.42 7.13 3.44
C ASP A 235 -7.25 6.14 4.60
N ILE A 236 -6.00 5.85 5.02
CA ILE A 236 -5.68 4.89 6.08
C ILE A 236 -5.69 5.58 7.44
N GLU A 237 -6.63 5.20 8.29
CA GLU A 237 -6.59 5.52 9.72
C GLU A 237 -5.41 4.79 10.37
N ILE A 238 -4.48 5.57 10.91
CA ILE A 238 -3.32 5.07 11.65
C ILE A 238 -3.79 4.58 13.03
N LEU A 239 -4.42 5.50 13.78
CA LEU A 239 -5.04 5.23 15.07
C LEU A 239 -6.21 6.18 15.33
N ARG A 240 -7.07 5.76 16.26
CA ARG A 240 -8.23 6.50 16.76
C ARG A 240 -8.27 6.34 18.28
N ALA A 241 -8.53 7.42 19.01
CA ALA A 241 -8.49 7.42 20.48
C ALA A 241 -9.57 8.35 21.07
N PRO A 242 -10.12 8.02 22.26
CA PRO A 242 -11.17 8.83 22.88
C PRO A 242 -10.62 10.18 23.32
N LEU A 243 -11.33 11.25 22.96
CA LEU A 243 -11.05 12.64 23.29
C LEU A 243 -12.39 13.41 23.50
N PRO A 244 -13.15 13.10 24.56
CA PRO A 244 -14.54 13.54 24.71
C PRO A 244 -14.71 15.03 25.06
N PHE A 245 -13.61 15.78 25.17
CA PHE A 245 -13.58 17.19 25.56
C PHE A 245 -12.98 18.06 24.45
N ALA A 246 -13.43 19.32 24.37
CA ALA A 246 -12.87 20.33 23.49
C ALA A 246 -11.42 20.66 23.87
N ILE A 247 -10.52 20.67 22.89
CA ILE A 247 -9.10 20.94 23.08
C ILE A 247 -8.90 22.44 23.37
N THR A 248 -8.49 22.76 24.60
CA THR A 248 -8.18 24.14 25.02
C THR A 248 -6.72 24.52 24.84
N GLU A 249 -5.81 23.53 24.92
CA GLU A 249 -4.38 23.73 24.72
C GLU A 249 -3.77 22.56 23.94
N ALA A 250 -2.81 22.86 23.08
CA ALA A 250 -2.02 21.88 22.35
C ALA A 250 -0.53 22.20 22.46
N PHE A 251 0.32 21.18 22.60
CA PHE A 251 1.78 21.31 22.67
C PHE A 251 2.45 20.26 21.78
N VAL A 252 3.56 20.64 21.14
CA VAL A 252 4.42 19.72 20.38
C VAL A 252 5.75 19.49 21.10
N GLU A 253 6.16 18.23 21.25
CA GLU A 253 7.41 17.81 21.87
C GLU A 253 8.26 16.99 20.88
N GLY A 254 9.58 17.20 20.89
CA GLY A 254 10.54 16.35 20.20
C GLY A 254 11.40 17.14 19.21
N GLY A 255 11.43 16.72 17.95
CA GLY A 255 12.08 17.48 16.89
C GLY A 255 11.90 16.87 15.50
N ALA A 256 11.52 17.71 14.54
CA ALA A 256 11.29 17.35 13.14
C ALA A 256 11.43 18.57 12.21
N SER A 257 11.79 18.31 10.96
CA SER A 257 11.74 19.29 9.87
C SER A 257 10.37 19.25 9.20
N ILE A 258 9.82 20.43 8.87
CA ILE A 258 8.43 20.58 8.42
C ILE A 258 8.41 20.91 6.93
N TYR A 259 7.93 20.02 6.07
CA TYR A 259 7.81 20.29 4.63
C TYR A 259 6.44 20.88 4.23
N GLY A 260 5.47 20.87 5.15
CA GLY A 260 4.19 21.55 4.99
C GLY A 260 3.39 21.59 6.29
N LEU A 261 2.50 22.58 6.43
CA LEU A 261 1.71 22.81 7.64
C LEU A 261 0.46 23.62 7.30
N GLU A 262 -0.74 23.09 7.58
CA GLU A 262 -2.00 23.79 7.32
C GLU A 262 -3.15 23.37 8.26
N MET A 263 -4.18 24.21 8.32
CA MET A 263 -5.51 23.89 8.83
C MET A 263 -6.48 23.95 7.66
N VAL A 264 -7.41 23.02 7.57
CA VAL A 264 -8.33 22.91 6.43
C VAL A 264 -9.72 22.46 6.89
N ARG A 265 -10.77 23.10 6.36
CA ARG A 265 -12.16 22.63 6.50
C ARG A 265 -12.39 21.42 5.62
N PHE A 266 -13.05 20.40 6.16
CA PHE A 266 -13.41 19.20 5.41
C PHE A 266 -14.85 18.78 5.68
N ASP A 267 -15.38 17.95 4.81
CA ASP A 267 -16.68 17.29 4.96
C ASP A 267 -16.56 15.78 4.67
N GLY A 268 -17.53 15.04 5.19
CA GLY A 268 -17.43 13.59 5.36
C GLY A 268 -16.80 13.24 6.72
N GLY A 269 -17.53 12.47 7.52
CA GLY A 269 -17.04 11.97 8.80
C GLY A 269 -16.46 10.58 8.68
N ALA A 270 -15.52 10.24 9.56
CA ALA A 270 -14.96 8.89 9.60
C ALA A 270 -15.99 7.86 10.07
N ALA A 271 -16.16 6.77 9.32
CA ALA A 271 -17.07 5.69 9.70
C ALA A 271 -16.68 5.09 11.06
N PRO A 272 -17.65 4.70 11.92
CA PRO A 272 -17.36 4.04 13.18
C PRO A 272 -16.72 2.67 12.93
N VAL A 273 -15.80 2.26 13.82
CA VAL A 273 -15.16 0.95 13.74
C VAL A 273 -16.19 -0.14 14.03
N ALA A 274 -16.52 -0.95 13.02
CA ALA A 274 -17.44 -2.07 13.17
C ALA A 274 -16.86 -3.13 14.13
N ALA A 275 -17.52 -3.35 15.26
CA ALA A 275 -17.17 -4.38 16.22
C ALA A 275 -17.67 -5.77 15.78
N PHE A 276 -16.94 -6.83 16.15
CA PHE A 276 -17.37 -8.21 15.91
C PHE A 276 -18.72 -8.53 16.58
N PRO A 277 -19.54 -9.43 16.00
CA PRO A 277 -20.82 -9.84 16.56
C PRO A 277 -20.72 -10.26 18.02
N LEU A 278 -21.57 -9.65 18.86
CA LEU A 278 -21.66 -9.96 20.28
C LEU A 278 -22.47 -11.24 20.47
N VAL A 279 -21.84 -12.26 21.04
CA VAL A 279 -22.45 -13.58 21.26
C VAL A 279 -23.10 -13.66 22.64
N THR A 280 -22.34 -13.25 23.66
CA THR A 280 -22.72 -13.35 25.07
C THR A 280 -22.19 -12.13 25.82
N THR A 281 -23.01 -11.60 26.73
CA THR A 281 -22.58 -10.65 27.77
C THR A 281 -22.94 -11.23 29.13
N ILE A 282 -22.00 -11.19 30.06
CA ILE A 282 -22.19 -11.58 31.46
C ILE A 282 -22.07 -10.30 32.29
N ASP A 283 -23.22 -9.75 32.67
CA ASP A 283 -23.34 -8.54 33.50
C ASP A 283 -23.28 -8.83 35.00
N GLN A 284 -23.40 -10.10 35.40
CA GLN A 284 -23.29 -10.54 36.80
C GLN A 284 -22.35 -11.76 36.91
N PRO A 285 -21.03 -11.57 36.84
CA PRO A 285 -20.04 -12.64 37.01
C PRO A 285 -20.22 -13.49 38.28
N ALA A 286 -20.84 -12.96 39.34
CA ALA A 286 -21.13 -13.66 40.59
C ALA A 286 -22.09 -14.86 40.42
N THR A 287 -22.84 -14.93 39.32
CA THR A 287 -23.77 -16.05 39.03
C THR A 287 -23.07 -17.28 38.43
N LEU A 288 -21.79 -17.16 38.08
CA LEU A 288 -21.02 -18.24 37.44
C LEU A 288 -20.50 -19.26 38.47
N PRO A 289 -20.28 -20.53 38.07
CA PRO A 289 -19.73 -21.55 38.96
C PRO A 289 -18.21 -21.39 39.14
N TRP A 290 -17.82 -20.56 40.11
CA TRP A 290 -16.42 -20.28 40.42
C TRP A 290 -15.75 -21.39 41.24
N GLU A 291 -14.63 -21.90 40.73
CA GLU A 291 -13.68 -22.74 41.45
C GLU A 291 -12.54 -21.89 42.04
N GLN A 292 -12.11 -22.20 43.26
CA GLN A 292 -11.10 -21.42 43.97
C GLN A 292 -9.83 -22.26 44.25
N LYS A 293 -8.66 -21.71 43.89
CA LYS A 293 -7.32 -22.23 44.21
C LYS A 293 -6.54 -21.16 44.99
N LEU A 294 -7.05 -20.80 46.16
CA LEU A 294 -6.53 -19.72 46.99
C LEU A 294 -5.74 -20.24 48.20
N GLY A 295 -4.77 -19.45 48.65
CA GLY A 295 -4.02 -19.69 49.88
C GLY A 295 -4.50 -18.84 51.05
N GLU A 296 -3.92 -19.08 52.22
CA GLU A 296 -4.11 -18.21 53.39
C GLU A 296 -3.67 -16.77 53.07
N GLY A 297 -4.53 -15.81 53.38
CA GLY A 297 -4.36 -14.39 53.05
C GLY A 297 -5.01 -13.96 51.73
N ALA A 298 -5.69 -14.85 51.01
CA ALA A 298 -6.51 -14.53 49.83
C ALA A 298 -7.98 -14.92 50.02
N VAL A 299 -8.89 -14.10 49.49
CA VAL A 299 -10.35 -14.22 49.61
C VAL A 299 -10.99 -13.92 48.25
N PHE A 300 -12.02 -14.69 47.90
CA PHE A 300 -12.89 -14.41 46.77
C PHE A 300 -14.29 -14.04 47.25
N GLU A 301 -14.82 -12.94 46.75
CA GLU A 301 -16.06 -12.32 47.22
C GLU A 301 -17.02 -12.08 46.05
N THR A 302 -18.30 -12.36 46.27
CA THR A 302 -19.39 -11.93 45.38
C THR A 302 -19.95 -10.60 45.88
N LEU A 303 -20.02 -9.60 45.00
CA LEU A 303 -20.49 -8.26 45.36
C LEU A 303 -22.01 -8.11 45.13
N PRO A 304 -22.71 -7.21 45.84
CA PRO A 304 -24.17 -7.04 45.72
C PRO A 304 -24.66 -6.58 44.34
N ASP A 305 -23.79 -5.95 43.53
CA ASP A 305 -24.08 -5.53 42.16
C ASP A 305 -23.91 -6.67 41.13
N GLY A 306 -23.47 -7.85 41.57
CA GLY A 306 -23.23 -9.02 40.73
C GLY A 306 -21.79 -9.15 40.22
N ALA A 307 -20.92 -8.19 40.50
CA ALA A 307 -19.48 -8.32 40.23
C ALA A 307 -18.82 -9.33 41.18
N VAL A 308 -17.59 -9.75 40.85
CA VAL A 308 -16.76 -10.59 41.74
C VAL A 308 -15.42 -9.94 42.02
N ARG A 309 -14.93 -10.08 43.24
CA ARG A 309 -13.67 -9.49 43.69
C ARG A 309 -12.73 -10.57 44.21
N LEU A 310 -11.49 -10.54 43.73
CA LEU A 310 -10.38 -11.30 44.30
C LEU A 310 -9.52 -10.32 45.11
N VAL A 311 -9.31 -10.62 46.39
CA VAL A 311 -8.44 -9.83 47.28
C VAL A 311 -7.38 -10.76 47.88
N ALA A 312 -6.12 -10.33 47.84
CA ALA A 312 -5.00 -10.98 48.48
C ALA A 312 -4.16 -9.93 49.22
N ASN A 313 -3.94 -10.14 50.52
CA ASN A 313 -3.12 -9.26 51.33
C ASN A 313 -2.08 -10.09 52.09
N GLN A 314 -0.81 -9.95 51.70
CA GLN A 314 0.30 -10.78 52.20
C GLN A 314 0.03 -12.30 52.08
N ALA A 315 -0.68 -12.71 51.01
CA ALA A 315 -1.03 -14.11 50.79
C ALA A 315 0.23 -14.99 50.70
N LYS A 316 0.25 -16.12 51.43
CA LYS A 316 1.46 -16.96 51.58
C LYS A 316 1.91 -17.61 50.28
N GLN A 317 0.99 -17.79 49.33
CA GLN A 317 1.21 -18.37 48.00
C GLN A 317 0.34 -17.62 46.99
N ARG A 318 0.77 -17.58 45.73
CA ARG A 318 -0.08 -17.15 44.62
C ARG A 318 -1.27 -18.10 44.45
N GLY A 319 -2.34 -17.56 43.91
CA GLY A 319 -3.59 -18.27 43.75
C GLY A 319 -4.45 -17.67 42.64
N PHE A 320 -5.50 -18.40 42.31
CA PHE A 320 -6.44 -17.98 41.28
C PHE A 320 -7.85 -18.49 41.57
N VAL A 321 -8.81 -17.83 40.95
CA VAL A 321 -10.20 -18.29 40.83
C VAL A 321 -10.53 -18.44 39.35
N THR A 322 -11.29 -19.46 39.00
CA THR A 322 -11.57 -19.83 37.61
C THR A 322 -13.02 -20.25 37.43
N THR A 323 -13.58 -20.05 36.24
CA THR A 323 -14.93 -20.47 35.89
C THR A 323 -14.98 -20.90 34.42
N PRO A 324 -15.84 -21.86 34.03
CA PRO A 324 -15.98 -22.26 32.64
C PRO A 324 -16.38 -21.10 31.74
N LEU A 325 -15.85 -21.07 30.51
CA LEU A 325 -16.40 -20.24 29.45
C LEU A 325 -17.80 -20.76 29.07
N PRO A 326 -18.81 -19.88 28.94
CA PRO A 326 -20.17 -20.31 28.59
C PRO A 326 -20.28 -20.88 27.17
N GLN A 327 -19.36 -20.52 26.28
CA GLN A 327 -19.20 -21.09 24.94
C GLN A 327 -17.72 -21.15 24.56
N THR A 328 -17.30 -22.29 24.01
CA THR A 328 -15.99 -22.45 23.35
C THR A 328 -16.11 -22.13 21.86
N GLY A 329 -15.06 -21.57 21.27
CA GLY A 329 -15.10 -21.06 19.90
C GLY A 329 -13.93 -20.15 19.57
N ILE A 330 -13.88 -19.74 18.30
CA ILE A 330 -12.93 -18.72 17.84
C ILE A 330 -13.51 -17.35 18.20
N HIS A 331 -13.15 -16.87 19.39
CA HIS A 331 -13.74 -15.69 20.02
C HIS A 331 -12.71 -14.67 20.47
N GLU A 332 -13.14 -13.41 20.59
CA GLU A 332 -12.53 -12.41 21.46
C GLU A 332 -13.21 -12.46 22.83
N TYR A 333 -12.41 -12.56 23.90
CA TYR A 333 -12.88 -12.55 25.29
C TYR A 333 -12.52 -11.20 25.92
N ILE A 334 -13.51 -10.43 26.34
CA ILE A 334 -13.34 -9.07 26.86
C ILE A 334 -13.74 -9.04 28.34
N PHE A 335 -12.85 -8.58 29.20
CA PHE A 335 -13.02 -8.47 30.65
C PHE A 335 -13.03 -7.01 31.05
N GLU A 336 -14.11 -6.54 31.68
CA GLU A 336 -14.17 -5.23 32.33
C GLU A 336 -13.73 -5.38 33.78
N VAL A 337 -12.61 -4.77 34.13
CA VAL A 337 -11.99 -4.89 35.46
C VAL A 337 -11.86 -3.52 36.12
N GLU A 338 -12.18 -3.44 37.41
CA GLU A 338 -12.07 -2.24 38.23
C GLU A 338 -11.32 -2.52 39.55
N GLY A 339 -10.86 -1.46 40.20
CA GLY A 339 -10.12 -1.56 41.47
C GLY A 339 -8.87 -2.44 41.38
N ALA A 340 -8.30 -2.57 40.18
CA ALA A 340 -7.15 -3.43 39.94
C ALA A 340 -5.86 -2.81 40.49
N THR A 341 -5.05 -3.62 41.17
CA THR A 341 -3.76 -3.19 41.73
C THR A 341 -2.60 -4.11 41.31
N VAL A 342 -1.37 -3.62 41.51
CA VAL A 342 -0.12 -4.32 41.17
C VAL A 342 -0.05 -5.71 41.82
N GLY A 343 0.10 -6.74 40.98
CA GLY A 343 0.13 -8.16 41.37
C GLY A 343 -1.13 -8.93 41.01
N SER A 344 -2.23 -8.24 40.67
CA SER A 344 -3.48 -8.86 40.21
C SER A 344 -3.49 -9.04 38.68
N GLY A 345 -4.37 -9.89 38.16
CA GLY A 345 -4.52 -10.03 36.71
C GLY A 345 -5.67 -10.93 36.25
N VAL A 346 -5.90 -10.95 34.94
CA VAL A 346 -6.89 -11.81 34.27
C VAL A 346 -6.19 -12.88 33.44
N PHE A 347 -6.84 -14.02 33.26
CA PHE A 347 -6.35 -15.08 32.38
C PHE A 347 -7.48 -15.87 31.73
N CYS A 348 -7.10 -16.61 30.68
CA CYS A 348 -7.87 -17.65 30.05
C CYS A 348 -7.01 -18.93 30.01
N GLY A 349 -7.58 -20.08 30.35
CA GLY A 349 -6.85 -21.34 30.55
C GLY A 349 -7.74 -22.58 30.60
N LEU A 350 -7.27 -23.61 31.31
CA LEU A 350 -7.93 -24.92 31.45
C LEU A 350 -8.59 -25.10 32.83
N ALA A 351 -9.50 -26.06 32.93
CA ALA A 351 -10.12 -26.48 34.18
C ALA A 351 -9.06 -26.97 35.17
N ASN A 352 -9.08 -26.49 36.42
CA ASN A 352 -8.20 -26.95 37.51
C ASN A 352 -6.66 -26.88 37.29
N GLU A 353 -6.18 -26.39 36.15
CA GLU A 353 -4.75 -26.19 35.87
C GLU A 353 -4.29 -24.76 36.21
N ALA A 354 -2.99 -24.60 36.44
CA ALA A 354 -2.39 -23.28 36.59
C ALA A 354 -2.48 -22.46 35.29
N PRO A 355 -2.68 -21.13 35.35
CA PRO A 355 -2.73 -20.29 34.17
C PRO A 355 -1.38 -20.30 33.44
N GLN A 356 -1.37 -20.66 32.15
CA GLN A 356 -0.13 -20.61 31.34
C GLN A 356 0.32 -19.17 31.11
N VAL A 357 -0.62 -18.24 30.96
CA VAL A 357 -0.38 -16.80 30.83
C VAL A 357 -1.42 -16.02 31.63
N VAL A 358 -0.98 -14.98 32.33
CA VAL A 358 -1.80 -13.98 33.02
C VAL A 358 -1.45 -12.61 32.44
N VAL A 359 -2.45 -11.84 32.01
CA VAL A 359 -2.29 -10.41 31.74
C VAL A 359 -2.39 -9.71 33.08
N ARG A 360 -1.25 -9.27 33.62
CA ARG A 360 -1.08 -8.86 35.01
C ARG A 360 -0.78 -7.36 35.11
N PHE A 361 -1.35 -6.73 36.13
CA PHE A 361 -0.98 -5.39 36.58
C PHE A 361 0.37 -5.44 37.28
N VAL A 362 1.34 -4.70 36.77
CA VAL A 362 2.71 -4.65 37.27
C VAL A 362 3.16 -3.21 37.52
N GLN A 363 4.08 -3.04 38.46
CA GLN A 363 4.77 -1.77 38.65
C GLN A 363 5.85 -1.61 37.58
N ASN A 364 5.75 -0.57 36.75
CA ASN A 364 6.85 -0.20 35.88
C ASN A 364 7.98 0.40 36.72
N THR A 365 9.18 -0.21 36.70
CA THR A 365 10.31 0.26 37.51
C THR A 365 10.95 1.54 36.96
N ASN A 366 10.65 1.92 35.72
CA ASN A 366 11.22 3.10 35.07
C ASN A 366 10.54 4.42 35.45
N ASP A 367 9.22 4.44 35.67
CA ASP A 367 8.43 5.64 35.97
C ASP A 367 7.53 5.50 37.21
N GLN A 368 7.53 4.33 37.86
CA GLN A 368 6.68 3.99 39.01
C GLN A 368 5.16 4.11 38.72
N GLN A 369 4.74 4.02 37.46
CA GLN A 369 3.33 3.90 37.09
C GLN A 369 2.91 2.43 37.02
N MET A 370 1.60 2.18 37.14
CA MET A 370 1.04 0.85 36.91
C MET A 370 0.94 0.58 35.41
N SER A 371 1.23 -0.64 34.99
CA SER A 371 1.17 -1.08 33.60
C SER A 371 0.64 -2.50 33.51
N LEU A 372 0.21 -2.93 32.32
CA LEU A 372 -0.06 -4.33 32.02
C LEU A 372 1.15 -5.00 31.35
N SER A 373 1.39 -6.27 31.68
CA SER A 373 2.33 -7.14 30.95
C SER A 373 1.87 -8.60 31.01
N ALA A 374 2.32 -9.42 30.06
CA ALA A 374 1.97 -10.84 29.97
C ALA A 374 3.01 -11.72 30.69
N HIS A 375 2.59 -12.41 31.75
CA HIS A 375 3.43 -13.24 32.62
C HIS A 375 2.96 -14.69 32.67
N GLY A 376 3.81 -15.61 33.15
CA GLY A 376 3.38 -16.97 33.48
C GLY A 376 2.69 -17.05 34.85
N ASN A 377 2.43 -18.26 35.35
CA ASN A 377 2.04 -18.48 36.75
C ASN A 377 3.23 -18.32 37.72
N ASP A 378 3.77 -17.10 37.75
CA ASP A 378 4.86 -16.62 38.59
C ASP A 378 4.39 -15.46 39.51
N ASP A 379 5.29 -14.97 40.35
CA ASP A 379 5.03 -13.90 41.34
C ASP A 379 5.53 -12.51 40.89
N SER A 380 5.84 -12.34 39.60
CA SER A 380 6.39 -11.09 39.06
C SER A 380 5.37 -9.97 39.15
N CYS A 381 5.68 -8.92 39.92
CA CYS A 381 4.84 -7.73 40.09
C CYS A 381 5.58 -6.41 39.78
N GLN A 382 6.85 -6.47 39.36
CA GLN A 382 7.65 -5.33 38.93
C GLN A 382 8.39 -5.65 37.62
N VAL A 383 8.36 -4.75 36.65
CA VAL A 383 8.97 -4.94 35.31
C VAL A 383 9.57 -3.63 34.83
N GLY A 384 10.74 -3.66 34.18
CA GLY A 384 11.31 -2.48 33.52
C GLY A 384 10.81 -2.34 32.08
N LEU A 385 9.78 -1.53 31.85
CA LEU A 385 9.12 -1.38 30.55
C LEU A 385 9.62 -0.16 29.74
N GLY A 386 10.54 0.64 30.29
CA GLY A 386 10.90 1.96 29.74
C GLY A 386 9.83 3.02 30.05
N THR A 387 9.89 4.19 29.43
CA THR A 387 8.83 5.21 29.57
C THR A 387 8.04 5.37 28.26
N PHE A 388 6.86 5.99 28.34
CA PHE A 388 6.07 6.36 27.15
C PHE A 388 6.82 7.30 26.19
N ARG A 389 7.90 7.97 26.63
CA ARG A 389 8.73 8.81 25.74
C ARG A 389 9.66 7.97 24.88
N ASP A 390 10.12 6.85 25.44
CA ASP A 390 11.16 6.00 24.85
C ASP A 390 10.59 4.85 24.03
N ARG A 391 9.35 4.40 24.28
CA ARG A 391 8.66 3.34 23.51
C ARG A 391 7.17 3.30 23.83
N VAL A 392 6.45 2.42 23.13
CA VAL A 392 5.08 2.04 23.49
C VAL A 392 5.10 1.28 24.82
N VAL A 393 4.43 1.82 25.85
CA VAL A 393 4.28 1.21 27.18
C VAL A 393 2.79 1.01 27.47
N ALA A 394 2.41 -0.15 28.01
CA ALA A 394 1.03 -0.48 28.36
C ALA A 394 0.62 0.09 29.73
N GLY A 395 0.82 1.41 29.93
CA GLY A 395 0.42 2.12 31.15
C GLY A 395 -1.08 1.98 31.40
N ALA A 396 -1.48 1.73 32.64
CA ALA A 396 -2.81 1.25 33.01
C ALA A 396 -3.38 1.99 34.24
N ASP A 397 -4.66 2.36 34.16
CA ASP A 397 -5.46 2.83 35.30
C ASP A 397 -6.03 1.65 36.11
N ALA A 398 -6.78 1.92 37.19
CA ALA A 398 -7.44 0.88 37.98
C ALA A 398 -8.75 0.34 37.36
N HIS A 399 -9.33 1.03 36.36
CA HIS A 399 -10.53 0.61 35.60
C HIS A 399 -10.25 0.63 34.10
N LEU A 400 -10.44 -0.52 33.45
CA LEU A 400 -10.16 -0.75 32.04
C LEU A 400 -10.84 -2.03 31.54
N TRP A 401 -10.81 -2.21 30.22
CA TRP A 401 -11.21 -3.43 29.53
C TRP A 401 -9.97 -4.14 28.98
N ILE A 402 -9.86 -5.44 29.23
CA ILE A 402 -8.80 -6.31 28.71
C ILE A 402 -9.43 -7.27 27.71
N ARG A 403 -8.94 -7.30 26.46
CA ARG A 403 -9.39 -8.25 25.44
C ARG A 403 -8.30 -9.29 25.19
N LEU A 404 -8.68 -10.56 25.19
CA LEU A 404 -7.83 -11.71 24.88
C LEU A 404 -8.33 -12.43 23.62
N VAL A 405 -7.43 -12.76 22.70
CA VAL A 405 -7.70 -13.64 21.54
C VAL A 405 -6.70 -14.78 21.55
N TYR A 406 -7.22 -16.01 21.49
CA TYR A 406 -6.43 -17.23 21.44
C TYR A 406 -6.58 -17.88 20.07
N GLY A 407 -5.46 -18.23 19.45
CA GLY A 407 -5.43 -18.91 18.15
C GLY A 407 -4.06 -19.53 17.91
N CYS A 408 -4.03 -20.70 17.27
CA CYS A 408 -2.80 -21.36 16.81
C CYS A 408 -1.65 -21.38 17.83
N GLY A 409 -1.93 -21.75 19.09
CA GLY A 409 -0.94 -21.79 20.18
C GLY A 409 -0.37 -20.43 20.61
N ALA A 410 -1.01 -19.32 20.25
CA ALA A 410 -0.64 -17.96 20.62
C ALA A 410 -1.79 -17.24 21.36
N LEU A 411 -1.41 -16.30 22.23
CA LEU A 411 -2.29 -15.32 22.87
C LEU A 411 -1.87 -13.92 22.43
N ARG A 412 -2.83 -13.18 21.88
CA ARG A 412 -2.75 -11.73 21.66
C ARG A 412 -3.71 -11.04 22.62
N TRP A 413 -3.32 -9.89 23.15
CA TRP A 413 -4.13 -9.15 24.10
C TRP A 413 -4.11 -7.65 23.80
N TRP A 414 -5.22 -7.00 24.12
CA TRP A 414 -5.42 -5.57 23.97
C TRP A 414 -5.94 -4.99 25.28
N MET A 415 -5.73 -3.69 25.46
CA MET A 415 -6.35 -2.91 26.53
C MET A 415 -7.16 -1.76 25.94
N SER A 416 -8.17 -1.34 26.68
CA SER A 416 -9.07 -0.24 26.34
C SER A 416 -9.51 0.48 27.61
N VAL A 417 -9.79 1.78 27.50
CA VAL A 417 -10.26 2.62 28.61
C VAL A 417 -11.76 2.97 28.53
N ASP A 418 -12.45 2.44 27.51
CA ASP A 418 -13.86 2.69 27.22
C ASP A 418 -14.60 1.46 26.64
N GLY A 419 -13.90 0.34 26.39
CA GLY A 419 -14.43 -0.87 25.77
C GLY A 419 -14.60 -0.78 24.23
N VAL A 420 -14.24 0.36 23.62
CA VAL A 420 -14.44 0.66 22.18
C VAL A 420 -13.11 0.83 21.47
N HIS A 421 -12.20 1.62 22.03
CA HIS A 421 -10.87 1.91 21.49
C HIS A 421 -9.83 0.94 22.03
N TRP A 422 -9.19 0.18 21.15
CA TRP A 422 -8.30 -0.91 21.54
C TRP A 422 -6.84 -0.64 21.16
N ALA A 423 -5.98 -0.61 22.17
CA ALA A 423 -4.53 -0.65 22.01
C ALA A 423 -4.02 -2.10 22.10
N GLU A 424 -3.18 -2.53 21.15
CA GLU A 424 -2.40 -3.77 21.28
C GLU A 424 -0.98 -3.44 21.75
N PRO A 425 -0.56 -3.86 22.95
CA PRO A 425 0.84 -3.89 23.33
C PRO A 425 1.62 -4.92 22.51
N ARG A 426 2.95 -4.75 22.39
CA ARG A 426 3.77 -5.61 21.51
C ARG A 426 4.01 -7.03 22.04
N GLU A 427 3.62 -7.30 23.28
CA GLU A 427 3.85 -8.58 23.95
C GLU A 427 2.78 -9.60 23.53
N SER A 428 3.21 -10.66 22.83
CA SER A 428 2.41 -11.85 22.58
C SER A 428 3.02 -13.03 23.33
N SER A 429 2.17 -13.95 23.78
CA SER A 429 2.62 -15.21 24.39
C SER A 429 2.42 -16.35 23.41
N ASN A 430 3.46 -17.13 23.17
CA ASN A 430 3.51 -18.18 22.15
C ASN A 430 3.75 -19.56 22.76
N ASN A 431 3.52 -20.60 21.96
CA ASN A 431 3.74 -22.01 22.30
C ASN A 431 2.84 -22.51 23.44
N LEU A 432 1.62 -21.97 23.54
CA LEU A 432 0.61 -22.41 24.51
C LEU A 432 0.20 -23.85 24.22
N ALA A 433 0.14 -24.68 25.27
CA ALA A 433 0.18 -26.12 25.12
C ALA A 433 -1.12 -26.74 24.59
N LEU A 434 -2.27 -26.18 25.00
CA LEU A 434 -3.63 -26.65 24.72
C LEU A 434 -4.62 -25.47 24.78
N GLY A 435 -5.86 -25.71 24.35
CA GLY A 435 -6.91 -24.69 24.24
C GLY A 435 -7.42 -24.06 25.54
N VAL A 436 -8.29 -23.07 25.38
CA VAL A 436 -8.94 -22.34 26.48
C VAL A 436 -10.35 -22.85 26.67
N THR A 437 -10.69 -23.24 27.90
CA THR A 437 -12.04 -23.67 28.31
C THR A 437 -12.59 -22.86 29.49
N HIS A 438 -11.72 -22.12 30.18
CA HIS A 438 -12.03 -21.38 31.40
C HIS A 438 -11.39 -20.00 31.36
N PHE A 439 -11.91 -19.07 32.15
CA PHE A 439 -11.29 -17.78 32.44
C PHE A 439 -11.26 -17.52 33.95
N GLY A 440 -10.43 -16.58 34.39
CA GLY A 440 -10.29 -16.33 35.81
C GLY A 440 -9.49 -15.09 36.19
N LEU A 441 -9.39 -14.92 37.52
CA LEU A 441 -8.63 -13.86 38.18
C LEU A 441 -7.45 -14.49 38.94
N HIS A 442 -6.29 -13.84 38.89
CA HIS A 442 -5.03 -14.29 39.49
C HIS A 442 -4.47 -13.25 40.47
N HIS A 443 -3.79 -13.72 41.51
CA HIS A 443 -3.00 -12.89 42.41
C HIS A 443 -1.61 -13.50 42.66
N VAL A 444 -0.58 -12.66 42.77
CA VAL A 444 0.76 -13.06 43.25
C VAL A 444 0.79 -13.29 44.77
N ALA A 445 1.85 -13.93 45.27
CA ALA A 445 2.16 -14.08 46.69
C ALA A 445 2.79 -12.80 47.29
N GLN A 446 2.79 -12.70 48.62
CA GLN A 446 3.62 -11.76 49.43
C GLN A 446 3.49 -10.27 49.06
N ARG A 447 2.36 -9.88 48.45
CA ARG A 447 2.05 -8.50 48.06
C ARG A 447 0.96 -7.94 48.97
N GLU A 448 1.13 -6.70 49.40
CA GLU A 448 0.10 -5.93 50.10
C GLU A 448 -0.88 -5.35 49.09
N ASP A 449 -2.15 -5.29 49.47
CA ASP A 449 -3.24 -4.71 48.67
C ASP A 449 -3.27 -5.21 47.21
N CYS A 450 -3.19 -6.53 47.01
CA CYS A 450 -3.31 -7.16 45.69
C CYS A 450 -4.78 -7.52 45.43
N GLN A 451 -5.49 -6.73 44.62
CA GLN A 451 -6.92 -6.88 44.40
C GLN A 451 -7.32 -6.60 42.96
N ILE A 452 -8.42 -7.21 42.52
CA ILE A 452 -9.06 -6.97 41.23
C ILE A 452 -10.55 -7.34 41.30
N THR A 453 -11.40 -6.49 40.74
CA THR A 453 -12.84 -6.72 40.62
C THR A 453 -13.21 -6.92 39.16
N LEU A 454 -13.92 -8.00 38.84
CA LEU A 454 -14.46 -8.27 37.51
C LEU A 454 -15.93 -7.84 37.48
N ARG A 455 -16.23 -6.77 36.73
CA ARG A 455 -17.60 -6.27 36.52
C ARG A 455 -18.34 -7.05 35.46
N ARG A 456 -17.68 -7.28 34.31
CA ARG A 456 -18.36 -7.71 33.08
C ARG A 456 -17.47 -8.62 32.25
N VAL A 457 -18.09 -9.56 31.53
CA VAL A 457 -17.43 -10.32 30.46
C VAL A 457 -18.26 -10.21 29.19
N GLN A 458 -17.63 -9.88 28.06
CA GLN A 458 -18.22 -10.00 26.72
C GLN A 458 -17.48 -11.05 25.92
N ILE A 459 -18.21 -11.81 25.10
CA ILE A 459 -17.66 -12.79 24.16
C ILE A 459 -18.16 -12.42 22.77
N ARG A 460 -17.22 -12.18 21.84
CA ARG A 460 -17.50 -11.79 20.46
C ARG A 460 -16.93 -12.82 19.49
N GLN A 461 -17.63 -13.09 18.39
CA GLN A 461 -17.23 -14.13 17.44
C GLN A 461 -16.46 -13.57 16.25
N LEU A 462 -15.38 -14.25 15.86
CA LEU A 462 -14.74 -14.06 14.56
C LEU A 462 -15.60 -14.77 13.50
N ASP A 463 -16.75 -14.14 13.20
CA ASP A 463 -17.83 -14.71 12.41
C ASP A 463 -17.42 -15.01 10.97
N THR A 464 -16.50 -14.24 10.39
CA THR A 464 -15.99 -14.46 9.03
C THR A 464 -15.46 -15.87 8.82
N LEU A 465 -14.70 -16.39 9.81
CA LEU A 465 -14.11 -17.73 9.76
C LEU A 465 -15.16 -18.80 10.05
N GLN A 466 -16.05 -18.59 11.02
CA GLN A 466 -17.10 -19.56 11.38
C GLN A 466 -18.07 -19.80 10.22
N GLN A 467 -18.50 -18.74 9.54
CA GLN A 467 -19.44 -18.76 8.41
C GLN A 467 -18.88 -19.43 7.14
N LEU A 468 -17.60 -19.85 7.10
CA LEU A 468 -17.06 -20.65 6.00
C LEU A 468 -17.67 -22.06 5.93
N VAL A 469 -18.37 -22.48 6.99
CA VAL A 469 -18.95 -23.83 7.12
C VAL A 469 -20.38 -23.71 7.66
N PRO A 470 -21.37 -24.43 7.08
CA PRO A 470 -22.72 -24.48 7.62
C PRO A 470 -22.74 -25.00 9.07
N GLU A 471 -23.54 -24.38 9.93
CA GLU A 471 -23.62 -24.74 11.36
C GLU A 471 -23.95 -26.22 11.59
N SER A 472 -24.83 -26.79 10.75
CA SER A 472 -25.16 -28.23 10.77
C SER A 472 -23.96 -29.14 10.50
N LEU A 473 -23.03 -28.73 9.64
CA LEU A 473 -21.80 -29.48 9.36
C LEU A 473 -20.75 -29.26 10.45
N PHE A 474 -20.64 -28.04 10.98
CA PHE A 474 -19.79 -27.72 12.12
C PHE A 474 -20.21 -28.49 13.38
N ALA A 475 -21.51 -28.69 13.61
CA ALA A 475 -22.03 -29.50 14.71
C ALA A 475 -21.56 -30.97 14.65
N LEU A 476 -21.49 -31.55 13.45
CA LEU A 476 -21.05 -32.93 13.22
C LEU A 476 -19.53 -33.12 13.21
N ALA A 477 -18.77 -32.09 12.84
CA ALA A 477 -17.32 -32.15 12.76
C ALA A 477 -16.63 -32.25 14.14
N GLY A 478 -15.33 -32.58 14.14
CA GLY A 478 -14.46 -32.42 15.31
C GLY A 478 -13.60 -33.64 15.63
N VAL A 479 -12.29 -33.43 15.69
CA VAL A 479 -11.31 -34.37 16.24
C VAL A 479 -10.71 -33.72 17.49
N GLN A 480 -10.44 -34.51 18.55
CA GLN A 480 -9.85 -33.96 19.76
C GLN A 480 -8.47 -33.33 19.48
N ALA A 481 -8.23 -32.17 20.09
CA ALA A 481 -6.99 -31.41 19.97
C ALA A 481 -5.88 -31.99 20.86
N GLU A 482 -5.46 -33.21 20.57
CA GLU A 482 -4.30 -33.85 21.19
C GLU A 482 -2.98 -33.27 20.63
N LYS A 483 -1.85 -33.57 21.29
CA LYS A 483 -0.51 -33.34 20.75
C LYS A 483 -0.24 -34.30 19.58
N GLN A 484 -0.66 -33.90 18.38
CA GLN A 484 -0.58 -34.68 17.15
C GLN A 484 -0.09 -33.83 15.98
N THR A 485 0.53 -34.47 14.98
CA THR A 485 0.94 -33.81 13.73
C THR A 485 -0.27 -33.54 12.82
N TYR A 486 -0.09 -32.68 11.82
CA TYR A 486 -1.12 -32.44 10.80
C TYR A 486 -1.53 -33.73 10.08
N GLU A 487 -0.57 -34.61 9.76
CA GLU A 487 -0.80 -35.90 9.10
C GLU A 487 -1.67 -36.83 9.95
N GLN A 488 -1.36 -36.95 11.25
CA GLN A 488 -2.15 -37.73 12.21
C GLN A 488 -3.57 -37.17 12.37
N TRP A 489 -3.72 -35.84 12.35
CA TRP A 489 -5.02 -35.19 12.38
C TRP A 489 -5.84 -35.48 11.11
N VAL A 490 -5.24 -35.40 9.91
CA VAL A 490 -5.91 -35.72 8.64
C VAL A 490 -6.39 -37.18 8.61
N GLN A 491 -5.59 -38.11 9.13
CA GLN A 491 -5.99 -39.51 9.26
C GLN A 491 -7.26 -39.64 10.14
N LYS A 492 -7.25 -39.07 11.35
CA LYS A 492 -8.41 -39.10 12.25
C LYS A 492 -9.65 -38.43 11.65
N VAL A 493 -9.51 -37.33 10.92
CA VAL A 493 -10.64 -36.66 10.23
C VAL A 493 -11.22 -37.54 9.11
N THR A 494 -10.39 -38.34 8.47
CA THR A 494 -10.80 -39.30 7.42
C THR A 494 -11.54 -40.50 8.02
N GLU A 495 -11.01 -41.07 9.10
CA GLU A 495 -11.65 -42.15 9.88
C GLU A 495 -12.99 -41.69 10.47
N LEU A 496 -13.06 -40.46 10.98
CA LEU A 496 -14.28 -39.83 11.49
C LEU A 496 -15.34 -39.70 10.38
N ARG A 497 -14.95 -39.27 9.17
CA ARG A 497 -15.86 -39.20 8.02
C ARG A 497 -16.43 -40.57 7.63
N ALA A 498 -15.59 -41.60 7.65
CA ALA A 498 -15.97 -42.96 7.28
C ALA A 498 -16.92 -43.62 8.29
N THR A 499 -16.95 -43.14 9.54
CA THR A 499 -17.73 -43.73 10.64
C THR A 499 -19.01 -42.96 10.99
N LEU A 500 -19.20 -41.74 10.48
CA LEU A 500 -20.40 -40.91 10.69
C LEU A 500 -21.40 -41.00 9.53
N PRO A 501 -22.50 -41.77 9.64
CA PRO A 501 -23.54 -41.83 8.61
C PRO A 501 -24.39 -40.54 8.50
N ALA A 502 -24.20 -39.59 9.42
CA ALA A 502 -24.93 -38.33 9.47
C ALA A 502 -24.33 -37.21 8.62
N VAL A 503 -23.11 -37.38 8.07
CA VAL A 503 -22.52 -36.38 7.15
C VAL A 503 -23.27 -36.46 5.81
N PRO A 504 -23.88 -35.36 5.32
CA PRO A 504 -24.62 -35.38 4.05
C PRO A 504 -23.74 -35.86 2.88
N ALA A 505 -24.26 -36.73 2.03
CA ALA A 505 -23.51 -37.32 0.90
C ALA A 505 -22.95 -36.26 -0.07
N GLU A 506 -23.65 -35.12 -0.21
CA GLU A 506 -23.26 -33.96 -1.01
C GLU A 506 -21.99 -33.25 -0.49
N THR A 507 -21.55 -33.54 0.74
CA THR A 507 -20.45 -32.81 1.41
C THR A 507 -19.11 -33.12 0.73
N THR A 508 -18.45 -32.13 0.15
CA THR A 508 -17.12 -32.31 -0.47
C THR A 508 -16.04 -32.70 0.56
N ALA A 509 -14.87 -33.15 0.07
CA ALA A 509 -13.73 -33.42 0.96
C ALA A 509 -13.28 -32.14 1.70
N ASP A 510 -13.17 -31.03 0.96
CA ASP A 510 -12.72 -29.75 1.49
C ASP A 510 -13.72 -29.12 2.47
N ALA A 511 -15.03 -29.22 2.23
CA ALA A 511 -16.04 -28.73 3.18
C ALA A 511 -15.95 -29.46 4.53
N TRP A 512 -15.73 -30.79 4.49
CA TRP A 512 -15.54 -31.59 5.71
C TRP A 512 -14.22 -31.27 6.43
N LEU A 513 -13.12 -31.10 5.67
CA LEU A 513 -11.83 -30.70 6.22
C LEU A 513 -11.92 -29.31 6.87
N ASN A 514 -12.56 -28.33 6.23
CA ASN A 514 -12.77 -27.00 6.77
C ASN A 514 -13.61 -27.04 8.06
N ALA A 515 -14.68 -27.83 8.09
CA ALA A 515 -15.51 -28.02 9.29
C ALA A 515 -14.70 -28.60 10.46
N CYS A 516 -13.91 -29.64 10.21
CA CYS A 516 -13.03 -30.22 11.22
C CYS A 516 -11.92 -29.26 11.64
N THR A 517 -11.33 -28.50 10.71
CA THR A 517 -10.28 -27.52 10.99
C THR A 517 -10.81 -26.42 11.92
N LEU A 518 -11.92 -25.76 11.57
CA LEU A 518 -12.51 -24.71 12.40
C LEU A 518 -12.87 -25.24 13.78
N LYS A 519 -13.43 -26.46 13.88
CA LYS A 519 -13.77 -27.06 15.18
C LYS A 519 -12.55 -27.40 16.03
N THR A 520 -11.45 -27.82 15.41
CA THR A 520 -10.18 -28.08 16.10
C THR A 520 -9.53 -26.78 16.58
N LEU A 521 -9.59 -25.71 15.77
CA LEU A 521 -9.13 -24.37 16.16
C LEU A 521 -10.01 -23.78 17.29
N ALA A 522 -11.33 -23.95 17.23
CA ALA A 522 -12.30 -23.54 18.24
C ALA A 522 -12.14 -24.26 19.59
N ALA A 523 -11.76 -25.54 19.58
CA ALA A 523 -11.39 -26.29 20.78
C ALA A 523 -10.00 -25.87 21.33
N GLY A 524 -9.19 -25.21 20.50
CA GLY A 524 -7.84 -24.78 20.78
C GLY A 524 -6.81 -25.91 20.68
N CYS A 525 -5.75 -25.67 19.91
CA CYS A 525 -4.68 -26.63 19.66
C CYS A 525 -3.30 -25.97 19.77
N GLY A 526 -2.26 -26.79 19.95
CA GLY A 526 -0.87 -26.34 20.00
C GLY A 526 -0.41 -25.68 18.70
N ARG A 527 0.66 -24.87 18.81
CA ARG A 527 1.12 -23.96 17.76
C ARG A 527 1.26 -24.60 16.38
N ASP A 528 2.09 -25.63 16.25
CA ASP A 528 2.47 -26.20 14.96
C ASP A 528 1.26 -26.78 14.21
N LEU A 529 0.38 -27.49 14.93
CA LEU A 529 -0.87 -28.02 14.37
C LEU A 529 -1.82 -26.89 13.99
N GLY A 530 -2.06 -25.91 14.87
CA GLY A 530 -2.97 -24.80 14.60
C GLY A 530 -2.53 -23.93 13.42
N GLN A 531 -1.22 -23.67 13.33
CA GLN A 531 -0.60 -22.99 12.19
C GLN A 531 -0.82 -23.77 10.89
N ALA A 532 -0.45 -25.07 10.85
CA ALA A 532 -0.64 -25.91 9.67
C ALA A 532 -2.13 -26.00 9.25
N LEU A 533 -3.03 -26.16 10.22
CA LEU A 533 -4.48 -26.17 10.00
C LEU A 533 -4.97 -24.87 9.38
N LEU A 534 -4.56 -23.70 9.91
CA LEU A 534 -4.98 -22.41 9.40
C LEU A 534 -4.45 -22.15 7.98
N VAL A 535 -3.19 -22.50 7.69
CA VAL A 535 -2.65 -22.44 6.31
C VAL A 535 -3.49 -23.28 5.36
N GLN A 536 -3.80 -24.52 5.73
CA GLN A 536 -4.56 -25.42 4.85
C GLN A 536 -6.02 -25.01 4.69
N LEU A 537 -6.63 -24.39 5.72
CA LEU A 537 -7.93 -23.72 5.62
C LEU A 537 -7.87 -22.55 4.63
N LEU A 538 -6.86 -21.70 4.72
CA LEU A 538 -6.67 -20.56 3.80
C LEU A 538 -6.47 -21.06 2.36
N GLU A 539 -5.57 -22.02 2.11
CA GLU A 539 -5.35 -22.58 0.77
C GLU A 539 -6.63 -23.10 0.10
N ARG A 540 -7.50 -23.79 0.86
CA ARG A 540 -8.79 -24.28 0.35
C ARG A 540 -9.79 -23.14 0.14
N THR A 541 -9.91 -22.24 1.11
CA THR A 541 -10.88 -21.14 1.10
C THR A 541 -10.59 -20.12 0.00
N LEU A 542 -9.31 -19.77 -0.22
CA LEU A 542 -8.94 -18.78 -1.23
C LEU A 542 -9.13 -19.31 -2.66
N ARG A 543 -9.06 -20.63 -2.87
CA ARG A 543 -9.32 -21.28 -4.17
C ARG A 543 -10.81 -21.47 -4.49
N ASP A 544 -11.71 -21.22 -3.54
CA ASP A 544 -13.15 -21.34 -3.76
C ASP A 544 -13.62 -20.28 -4.78
N PRO A 545 -14.17 -20.66 -5.96
CA PRO A 545 -14.71 -19.70 -6.92
C PRO A 545 -16.05 -19.10 -6.48
N GLY A 546 -16.71 -19.67 -5.47
CA GLY A 546 -17.97 -19.16 -4.91
C GLY A 546 -17.80 -18.00 -3.92
N LEU A 547 -16.57 -17.69 -3.48
CA LEU A 547 -16.30 -16.59 -2.56
C LEU A 547 -15.84 -15.32 -3.28
N THR A 548 -16.47 -14.19 -2.95
CA THR A 548 -16.07 -12.86 -3.46
C THR A 548 -14.69 -12.44 -2.95
N LEU A 549 -14.05 -11.50 -3.64
CA LEU A 549 -12.75 -10.96 -3.22
C LEU A 549 -12.83 -10.32 -1.83
N GLU A 550 -13.85 -9.52 -1.52
CA GLU A 550 -13.97 -8.91 -0.20
C GLU A 550 -14.07 -9.97 0.90
N ARG A 551 -14.79 -11.08 0.62
CA ARG A 551 -14.92 -12.18 1.57
C ARG A 551 -13.60 -12.91 1.79
N LYS A 552 -12.82 -13.16 0.72
CA LYS A 552 -11.47 -13.74 0.82
C LYS A 552 -10.51 -12.84 1.61
N LEU A 553 -10.61 -11.52 1.45
CA LEU A 553 -9.81 -10.55 2.21
C LEU A 553 -10.23 -10.47 3.69
N ALA A 554 -11.52 -10.53 4.00
CA ALA A 554 -12.01 -10.61 5.37
C ALA A 554 -11.53 -11.88 6.09
N VAL A 555 -11.50 -13.03 5.41
CA VAL A 555 -10.95 -14.28 5.93
C VAL A 555 -9.46 -14.14 6.28
N LEU A 556 -8.66 -13.50 5.41
CA LEU A 556 -7.24 -13.24 5.67
C LEU A 556 -7.04 -12.27 6.85
N ARG A 557 -7.87 -11.23 6.96
CA ARG A 557 -7.86 -10.28 8.09
C ARG A 557 -8.10 -10.99 9.43
N ASP A 558 -9.13 -11.83 9.50
CA ASP A 558 -9.50 -12.53 10.73
C ASP A 558 -8.50 -13.65 11.06
N ALA A 559 -7.93 -14.31 10.05
CA ALA A 559 -6.82 -15.26 10.23
C ALA A 559 -5.58 -14.61 10.86
N CYS A 560 -5.28 -13.34 10.57
CA CYS A 560 -4.20 -12.63 11.25
C CYS A 560 -4.44 -12.46 12.76
N LEU A 561 -5.68 -12.38 13.25
CA LEU A 561 -5.95 -12.30 14.70
C LEU A 561 -5.56 -13.59 15.43
N LEU A 562 -5.56 -14.74 14.74
CA LEU A 562 -5.21 -16.06 15.27
C LEU A 562 -3.72 -16.42 15.12
N LEU A 563 -2.91 -15.53 14.56
CA LEU A 563 -1.49 -15.74 14.31
C LEU A 563 -0.65 -14.68 15.00
N ASP A 564 0.45 -15.12 15.62
CA ASP A 564 1.59 -14.26 15.87
C ASP A 564 2.63 -14.40 14.75
N LEU A 565 2.70 -13.39 13.89
CA LEU A 565 3.64 -13.29 12.78
C LEU A 565 4.86 -12.40 13.10
N ARG A 566 5.00 -11.92 14.34
CA ARG A 566 6.14 -11.11 14.78
C ARG A 566 7.46 -11.88 14.59
N ASP A 567 7.46 -13.18 14.90
CA ASP A 567 8.67 -13.98 15.06
C ASP A 567 9.02 -14.87 13.85
N ASN A 568 8.21 -14.84 12.79
CA ASN A 568 8.36 -15.76 11.64
C ASN A 568 8.21 -15.05 10.30
N ASN A 569 9.32 -14.58 9.73
CA ASN A 569 9.32 -13.84 8.47
C ASN A 569 8.85 -14.68 7.27
N THR A 570 9.13 -15.99 7.25
CA THR A 570 8.64 -16.89 6.20
C THR A 570 7.12 -16.85 6.14
N TRP A 571 6.45 -16.89 7.29
CA TRP A 571 5.00 -16.82 7.37
C TRP A 571 4.45 -15.45 6.97
N VAL A 572 5.15 -14.35 7.26
CA VAL A 572 4.78 -13.02 6.73
C VAL A 572 4.81 -13.01 5.20
N LEU A 573 5.88 -13.55 4.60
CA LEU A 573 6.04 -13.63 3.14
C LEU A 573 5.00 -14.55 2.48
N GLU A 574 4.70 -15.70 3.09
CA GLU A 574 3.62 -16.58 2.62
C GLU A 574 2.23 -15.95 2.75
N HIS A 575 1.99 -15.14 3.78
CA HIS A 575 0.72 -14.41 3.93
C HIS A 575 0.60 -13.31 2.87
N LEU A 576 1.67 -12.57 2.60
CA LEU A 576 1.75 -11.60 1.48
C LEU A 576 1.52 -12.27 0.12
N ALA A 577 2.15 -13.41 -0.12
CA ALA A 577 2.00 -14.15 -1.38
C ALA A 577 0.54 -14.52 -1.68
N ARG A 578 -0.28 -14.77 -0.65
CA ARG A 578 -1.73 -15.01 -0.80
C ARG A 578 -2.49 -13.77 -1.26
N PHE A 579 -2.15 -12.57 -0.76
CA PHE A 579 -2.72 -11.32 -1.27
C PHE A 579 -2.31 -11.05 -2.73
N HIS A 580 -1.03 -11.28 -3.07
CA HIS A 580 -0.56 -11.11 -4.45
C HIS A 580 -1.25 -12.11 -5.40
N GLN A 581 -1.43 -13.36 -4.97
CA GLN A 581 -2.15 -14.39 -5.73
C GLN A 581 -3.62 -14.01 -5.95
N LEU A 582 -4.33 -13.52 -4.92
CA LEU A 582 -5.71 -13.02 -5.07
C LEU A 582 -5.80 -11.88 -6.09
N GLY A 583 -4.82 -10.99 -6.15
CA GLY A 583 -4.77 -9.92 -7.14
C GLY A 583 -4.62 -10.44 -8.56
N ARG A 584 -3.77 -11.45 -8.77
CA ARG A 584 -3.58 -12.10 -10.08
C ARG A 584 -4.83 -12.87 -10.51
N GLU A 585 -5.53 -13.51 -9.57
CA GLU A 585 -6.81 -14.18 -9.82
C GLU A 585 -7.93 -13.16 -10.15
N ALA A 586 -8.00 -12.03 -9.46
CA ALA A 586 -8.94 -10.96 -9.75
C ALA A 586 -8.69 -10.34 -11.14
N ILE A 587 -7.43 -10.12 -11.51
CA ILE A 587 -7.03 -9.71 -12.88
C ILE A 587 -7.47 -10.75 -13.91
N ALA A 588 -7.22 -12.05 -13.67
CA ALA A 588 -7.62 -13.12 -14.57
C ALA A 588 -9.15 -13.24 -14.70
N ALA A 589 -9.90 -12.86 -13.67
CA ALA A 589 -11.36 -12.75 -13.68
C ALA A 589 -11.88 -11.44 -14.33
N GLY A 590 -10.99 -10.54 -14.78
CA GLY A 590 -11.33 -9.30 -15.48
C GLY A 590 -11.58 -8.07 -14.60
N MET A 591 -11.20 -8.10 -13.32
CA MET A 591 -11.35 -6.96 -12.39
C MET A 591 -10.26 -5.89 -12.65
N PRO A 592 -10.62 -4.66 -13.09
CA PRO A 592 -9.66 -3.63 -13.51
C PRO A 592 -9.12 -2.75 -12.37
N ASP A 593 -9.56 -2.98 -11.14
CA ASP A 593 -9.19 -2.29 -9.89
C ASP A 593 -8.70 -3.29 -8.81
N ALA A 594 -8.20 -4.44 -9.27
CA ALA A 594 -7.75 -5.53 -8.41
C ALA A 594 -6.70 -5.09 -7.39
N TYR A 595 -5.78 -4.18 -7.74
CA TYR A 595 -4.84 -3.64 -6.76
C TYR A 595 -5.53 -2.65 -5.81
N GLY A 596 -6.38 -1.76 -6.31
CA GLY A 596 -7.12 -0.81 -5.48
C GLY A 596 -7.93 -1.47 -4.35
N HIS A 597 -8.53 -2.63 -4.62
CA HIS A 597 -9.22 -3.45 -3.60
C HIS A 597 -8.27 -4.09 -2.56
N LEU A 598 -7.04 -4.44 -2.97
CA LEU A 598 -6.05 -5.08 -2.10
C LEU A 598 -5.27 -4.08 -1.24
N GLU A 599 -4.98 -2.88 -1.75
CA GLU A 599 -4.14 -1.87 -1.09
C GLU A 599 -4.66 -1.54 0.32
N ARG A 600 -5.93 -1.14 0.41
CA ARG A 600 -6.57 -0.78 1.68
C ARG A 600 -6.64 -1.98 2.63
N ALA A 601 -6.88 -3.20 2.12
CA ALA A 601 -6.89 -4.40 2.93
C ALA A 601 -5.51 -4.70 3.53
N LEU A 602 -4.44 -4.69 2.70
CA LEU A 602 -3.05 -4.88 3.11
C LEU A 602 -2.59 -3.85 4.15
N MET A 603 -2.90 -2.58 3.94
CA MET A 603 -2.51 -1.51 4.86
C MET A 603 -3.25 -1.57 6.20
N THR A 604 -4.52 -2.01 6.23
CA THR A 604 -5.35 -2.00 7.44
C THR A 604 -5.29 -3.28 8.29
N MET A 605 -4.69 -4.37 7.79
CA MET A 605 -4.62 -5.67 8.49
C MET A 605 -4.16 -5.58 9.96
N PRO A 606 -4.70 -6.41 10.88
CA PRO A 606 -4.26 -6.48 12.28
C PRO A 606 -2.95 -7.30 12.42
N LEU A 607 -1.94 -6.95 11.63
CA LEU A 607 -0.69 -7.68 11.45
C LEU A 607 0.49 -6.93 12.09
N HIS A 608 1.31 -7.63 12.87
CA HIS A 608 2.53 -7.11 13.48
C HIS A 608 3.77 -7.83 12.93
N THR A 609 4.85 -7.10 12.64
CA THR A 609 6.09 -7.67 12.07
C THR A 609 7.33 -7.21 12.85
N ARG A 610 8.32 -8.10 13.08
CA ARG A 610 9.62 -7.67 13.66
C ARG A 610 10.52 -6.99 12.63
N TYR A 611 10.62 -7.54 11.43
CA TYR A 611 11.55 -7.10 10.39
C TYR A 611 11.03 -5.89 9.62
N ASN A 612 11.89 -5.24 8.82
CA ASN A 612 11.47 -4.23 7.83
C ASN A 612 10.85 -4.91 6.60
N THR A 613 9.88 -5.80 6.83
CA THR A 613 9.07 -6.40 5.77
C THR A 613 8.00 -5.39 5.41
N TYR A 614 8.39 -4.46 4.53
CA TYR A 614 7.45 -3.57 3.86
C TYR A 614 6.41 -4.44 3.14
N LEU A 615 5.12 -4.23 3.43
CA LEU A 615 4.04 -5.00 2.81
C LEU A 615 3.70 -4.38 1.45
N ILE A 616 4.66 -4.46 0.52
CA ILE A 616 4.57 -3.78 -0.78
C ILE A 616 3.63 -4.56 -1.71
N ALA A 617 2.91 -3.81 -2.54
CA ALA A 617 2.25 -4.32 -3.72
C ALA A 617 3.20 -5.14 -4.61
N ASP A 618 2.70 -6.23 -5.20
CA ASP A 618 3.40 -6.89 -6.31
C ASP A 618 3.49 -5.91 -7.49
N PRO A 619 4.69 -5.56 -8.00
CA PRO A 619 4.85 -4.65 -9.13
C PRO A 619 4.05 -5.08 -10.37
N VAL A 620 3.81 -6.37 -10.55
CA VAL A 620 2.98 -6.89 -11.65
C VAL A 620 1.53 -6.42 -11.54
N LEU A 621 0.96 -6.37 -10.32
CA LEU A 621 -0.40 -5.88 -10.09
C LEU A 621 -0.50 -4.38 -10.37
N LEU A 622 0.46 -3.60 -9.85
CA LEU A 622 0.54 -2.16 -10.09
C LEU A 622 0.65 -1.83 -11.58
N GLN A 623 1.57 -2.51 -12.27
CA GLN A 623 1.81 -2.31 -13.69
C GLN A 623 0.61 -2.74 -14.53
N HIS A 624 -0.07 -3.84 -14.18
CA HIS A 624 -1.27 -4.28 -14.88
C HIS A 624 -2.40 -3.26 -14.77
N GLU A 625 -2.74 -2.82 -13.56
CA GLU A 625 -3.83 -1.87 -13.34
C GLU A 625 -3.57 -0.54 -14.08
N LEU A 626 -2.37 0.03 -13.96
CA LEU A 626 -2.00 1.25 -14.69
C LEU A 626 -2.02 1.07 -16.21
N LEU A 627 -1.51 -0.06 -16.75
CA LEU A 627 -1.57 -0.35 -18.19
C LEU A 627 -3.01 -0.49 -18.68
N GLN A 628 -3.86 -1.19 -17.92
CA GLN A 628 -5.25 -1.42 -18.26
C GLN A 628 -6.04 -0.10 -18.30
N ARG A 629 -5.83 0.78 -17.31
CA ARG A 629 -6.45 2.12 -17.29
C ARG A 629 -6.00 2.97 -18.48
N ILE A 630 -4.71 2.98 -18.82
CA ILE A 630 -4.21 3.69 -20.02
C ILE A 630 -4.80 3.10 -21.31
N TYR A 631 -4.85 1.77 -21.44
CA TYR A 631 -5.42 1.10 -22.61
C TYR A 631 -6.91 1.41 -22.78
N GLN A 632 -7.66 1.46 -21.68
CA GLN A 632 -9.06 1.86 -21.62
C GLN A 632 -9.28 3.39 -21.75
N ARG A 633 -8.21 4.19 -21.85
CA ARG A 633 -8.22 5.67 -21.84
C ARG A 633 -8.83 6.29 -20.58
N ASP A 634 -8.83 5.56 -19.47
CA ASP A 634 -9.23 6.01 -18.14
C ASP A 634 -8.07 6.77 -17.46
N PHE A 635 -7.63 7.85 -18.12
CA PHE A 635 -6.51 8.67 -17.68
C PHE A 635 -6.72 9.32 -16.29
N PRO A 636 -7.93 9.77 -15.90
CA PRO A 636 -8.16 10.32 -14.56
C PRO A 636 -7.84 9.32 -13.45
N ARG A 637 -8.31 8.07 -13.54
CA ARG A 637 -8.01 7.04 -12.52
C ARG A 637 -6.56 6.58 -12.56
N ALA A 638 -5.92 6.54 -13.74
CA ALA A 638 -4.49 6.25 -13.84
C ALA A 638 -3.64 7.35 -13.16
N ALA A 639 -4.01 8.62 -13.28
CA ALA A 639 -3.37 9.73 -12.58
C ALA A 639 -3.61 9.68 -11.06
N GLU A 640 -4.85 9.35 -10.64
CA GLU A 640 -5.20 9.17 -9.23
C GLU A 640 -4.39 8.03 -8.58
N LEU A 641 -4.32 6.86 -9.23
CA LEU A 641 -3.51 5.74 -8.76
C LEU A 641 -2.02 6.12 -8.68
N SER A 642 -1.48 6.79 -9.71
CA SER A 642 -0.09 7.25 -9.70
C SER A 642 0.21 8.18 -8.51
N LYS A 643 -0.72 9.10 -8.21
CA LYS A 643 -0.66 10.00 -7.04
C LYS A 643 -0.67 9.22 -5.72
N ARG A 644 -1.54 8.21 -5.59
CA ARG A 644 -1.61 7.32 -4.40
C ARG A 644 -0.31 6.52 -4.21
N LEU A 645 0.26 5.95 -5.27
CA LEU A 645 1.53 5.21 -5.23
C LEU A 645 2.72 6.10 -4.85
N ARG A 646 2.74 7.37 -5.25
CA ARG A 646 3.72 8.34 -4.74
C ARG A 646 3.49 8.66 -3.27
N PHE A 647 2.25 8.96 -2.89
CA PHE A 647 1.87 9.31 -1.53
C PHE A 647 2.24 8.20 -0.52
N PHE A 648 2.06 6.92 -0.87
CA PHE A 648 2.49 5.78 -0.03
C PHE A 648 3.93 5.30 -0.28
N GLY A 649 4.79 6.06 -0.97
CA GLY A 649 6.19 5.71 -1.19
C GLY A 649 6.45 4.51 -2.11
N GLN A 650 5.40 3.83 -2.59
CA GLN A 650 5.50 2.60 -3.39
C GLN A 650 6.13 2.79 -4.78
N HIS A 651 6.15 4.02 -5.27
CA HIS A 651 6.72 4.39 -6.57
C HIS A 651 8.18 3.90 -6.79
N GLU A 652 8.99 3.74 -5.75
CA GLU A 652 10.36 3.21 -5.86
C GLU A 652 10.44 1.81 -6.47
N LYS A 653 9.36 1.02 -6.39
CA LYS A 653 9.34 -0.38 -6.88
C LYS A 653 8.73 -0.52 -8.27
N LEU A 654 8.07 0.53 -8.77
CA LEU A 654 7.54 0.61 -10.13
C LEU A 654 8.38 1.60 -10.94
N THR A 655 9.49 1.11 -11.50
CA THR A 655 10.39 1.91 -12.36
C THR A 655 9.66 2.55 -13.54
N ALA A 656 8.57 1.95 -14.01
CA ALA A 656 7.72 2.47 -15.07
C ALA A 656 6.77 3.62 -14.67
N LEU A 657 6.65 3.98 -13.37
CA LEU A 657 5.71 5.04 -12.93
C LEU A 657 5.88 6.38 -13.67
N PRO A 658 7.11 6.91 -13.88
CA PRO A 658 7.30 8.15 -14.65
C PRO A 658 6.74 8.10 -16.08
N TRP A 659 6.69 6.91 -16.71
CA TRP A 659 6.10 6.75 -18.03
C TRP A 659 4.56 6.82 -17.98
N PHE A 660 3.93 6.14 -17.00
CA PHE A 660 2.49 6.24 -16.78
C PHE A 660 2.06 7.69 -16.49
N GLU A 661 2.83 8.39 -15.65
CA GLU A 661 2.61 9.81 -15.35
C GLU A 661 2.78 10.71 -16.57
N ALA A 662 3.81 10.51 -17.39
CA ALA A 662 4.00 11.29 -18.62
C ALA A 662 2.86 11.08 -19.64
N VAL A 663 2.35 9.85 -19.79
CA VAL A 663 1.23 9.55 -20.68
C VAL A 663 -0.07 10.16 -20.17
N THR A 664 -0.39 9.98 -18.88
CA THR A 664 -1.60 10.57 -18.26
C THR A 664 -1.57 12.10 -18.26
N ALA A 665 -0.43 12.71 -17.92
CA ALA A 665 -0.29 14.17 -17.95
C ALA A 665 -0.50 14.74 -19.35
N LYS A 666 0.10 14.12 -20.39
CA LYS A 666 -0.12 14.50 -21.79
C LYS A 666 -1.58 14.35 -22.22
N ALA A 667 -2.27 13.30 -21.77
CA ALA A 667 -3.66 13.03 -22.13
C ALA A 667 -4.68 13.95 -21.42
N LEU A 668 -4.32 14.49 -20.25
CA LEU A 668 -5.16 15.36 -19.42
C LEU A 668 -4.77 16.85 -19.49
N ASP A 669 -3.80 17.20 -20.35
CA ASP A 669 -3.18 18.54 -20.43
C ASP A 669 -2.69 19.08 -19.07
N LEU A 670 -2.14 18.18 -18.24
CA LEU A 670 -1.58 18.53 -16.93
C LEU A 670 -0.13 19.00 -17.09
N PRO A 671 0.32 19.97 -16.26
CA PRO A 671 1.71 20.38 -16.24
C PRO A 671 2.62 19.20 -15.91
N ALA A 672 3.69 19.04 -16.69
CA ALA A 672 4.69 18.01 -16.45
C ALA A 672 5.33 18.19 -15.07
N LEU A 673 5.43 17.09 -14.30
CA LEU A 673 6.00 17.12 -12.96
C LEU A 673 7.50 17.55 -13.01
N PRO A 674 7.93 18.54 -12.21
CA PRO A 674 9.32 19.00 -12.20
C PRO A 674 10.30 17.87 -11.89
N GLY A 675 11.39 17.78 -12.67
CA GLY A 675 12.39 16.71 -12.55
C GLY A 675 12.00 15.37 -13.19
N LEU A 676 10.73 15.18 -13.58
CA LEU A 676 10.24 14.02 -14.33
C LEU A 676 10.12 14.32 -15.84
N ALA A 677 11.10 15.06 -16.38
CA ALA A 677 11.34 15.01 -17.81
C ALA A 677 11.62 13.54 -18.17
N PRO A 678 10.83 12.90 -19.04
CA PRO A 678 11.03 11.50 -19.32
C PRO A 678 12.37 11.36 -20.05
N GLN A 679 13.40 10.90 -19.33
CA GLN A 679 14.36 9.99 -19.93
C GLN A 679 13.55 8.76 -20.32
N GLN A 680 12.91 8.83 -21.49
CA GLN A 680 12.31 7.67 -22.13
C GLN A 680 13.46 6.69 -22.29
N ASN A 681 13.45 5.61 -21.49
CA ASN A 681 14.33 4.51 -21.78
C ASN A 681 13.98 4.07 -23.20
N VAL A 682 14.95 4.11 -24.11
CA VAL A 682 14.72 3.85 -25.54
C VAL A 682 14.17 2.44 -25.73
N GLU A 683 14.53 1.52 -24.84
CA GLU A 683 14.01 0.15 -24.73
C GLU A 683 12.51 0.05 -24.38
N TRP A 684 11.89 1.13 -23.88
CA TRP A 684 10.47 1.17 -23.48
C TRP A 684 9.58 1.85 -24.54
N GLN A 685 10.18 2.34 -25.64
CA GLN A 685 9.40 2.66 -26.82
C GLN A 685 8.89 1.35 -27.44
N HIS A 686 7.60 1.29 -27.75
CA HIS A 686 7.01 0.12 -28.40
C HIS A 686 7.73 -0.13 -29.74
N PRO A 687 8.13 -1.36 -30.10
CA PRO A 687 8.98 -1.61 -31.27
C PRO A 687 8.33 -1.31 -32.64
N LEU A 688 7.04 -0.96 -32.66
CA LEU A 688 6.32 -0.42 -33.82
C LEU A 688 6.10 1.11 -33.77
N ILE A 689 6.64 1.81 -32.77
CA ILE A 689 6.77 3.26 -32.79
C ILE A 689 8.08 3.55 -33.51
N GLU A 690 7.98 3.68 -34.83
CA GLU A 690 9.11 4.14 -35.65
C GLU A 690 9.48 5.58 -35.27
N GLN A 691 10.78 5.86 -35.26
CA GLN A 691 11.26 7.19 -34.95
C GLN A 691 10.92 8.12 -36.10
N LEU A 692 10.18 9.19 -35.78
CA LEU A 692 9.95 10.31 -36.67
C LEU A 692 11.29 10.95 -37.02
N ASP A 693 11.78 10.66 -38.22
CA ASP A 693 12.91 11.36 -38.81
C ASP A 693 12.54 12.83 -38.96
N LYS A 694 13.33 13.71 -38.35
CA LYS A 694 13.01 15.14 -38.21
C LYS A 694 13.10 15.84 -39.57
N GLU A 695 14.03 15.40 -40.39
CA GLU A 695 14.28 15.90 -41.73
C GLU A 695 13.13 15.49 -42.66
N ALA A 696 12.63 14.25 -42.57
CA ALA A 696 11.41 13.78 -43.24
C ALA A 696 10.15 14.52 -42.78
N TYR A 697 9.98 14.70 -41.47
CA TYR A 697 8.83 15.44 -40.90
C TYR A 697 8.77 16.87 -41.44
N ASN A 698 9.88 17.61 -41.37
CA ASN A 698 9.94 19.01 -41.82
C ASN A 698 9.72 19.11 -43.33
N ALA A 699 10.41 18.27 -44.12
CA ALA A 699 10.29 18.26 -45.57
C ALA A 699 8.85 18.01 -46.03
N MET A 700 8.16 17.05 -45.42
CA MET A 700 6.78 16.72 -45.78
C MET A 700 5.77 17.73 -45.26
N ALA A 701 5.95 18.31 -44.07
CA ALA A 701 5.09 19.37 -43.57
C ALA A 701 5.14 20.62 -44.48
N GLU A 702 6.33 21.00 -44.94
CA GLU A 702 6.53 22.08 -45.91
C GLU A 702 5.94 21.72 -47.27
N LEU A 703 6.16 20.50 -47.77
CA LEU A 703 5.64 20.05 -49.06
C LEU A 703 4.09 19.98 -49.09
N TYR A 704 3.44 19.50 -48.02
CA TYR A 704 1.99 19.53 -47.91
C TYR A 704 1.44 20.97 -47.83
N GLY A 705 2.17 21.89 -47.21
CA GLY A 705 1.86 23.33 -47.24
C GLY A 705 1.89 23.90 -48.67
N LEU A 706 2.95 23.62 -49.42
CA LEU A 706 3.12 24.06 -50.82
C LEU A 706 2.11 23.41 -51.78
N ALA A 707 1.77 22.13 -51.56
CA ALA A 707 0.73 21.44 -52.31
C ALA A 707 -0.66 22.07 -52.05
N ALA A 708 -0.93 22.49 -50.81
CA ALA A 708 -2.18 23.18 -50.45
C ALA A 708 -2.26 24.63 -50.94
N SER A 709 -1.13 25.34 -51.11
CA SER A 709 -1.10 26.70 -51.69
C SER A 709 -1.24 26.72 -53.21
N GLY A 710 -1.12 25.57 -53.89
CA GLY A 710 -1.35 25.45 -55.33
C GLY A 710 -0.19 25.97 -56.20
N THR A 711 1.04 25.95 -55.70
CA THR A 711 2.26 26.39 -56.40
C THR A 711 3.12 25.19 -56.83
N PRO A 712 2.82 24.51 -57.95
CA PRO A 712 3.48 23.27 -58.34
C PRO A 712 4.98 23.45 -58.64
N GLU A 713 5.41 24.64 -59.08
CA GLU A 713 6.82 24.94 -59.31
C GLU A 713 7.65 24.97 -58.02
N GLU A 714 7.08 25.48 -56.92
CA GLU A 714 7.74 25.57 -55.61
C GLU A 714 7.80 24.20 -54.94
N ALA A 715 6.69 23.46 -54.99
CA ALA A 715 6.63 22.06 -54.52
C ALA A 715 7.62 21.15 -55.28
N ALA A 716 7.79 21.34 -56.60
CA ALA A 716 8.78 20.61 -57.39
C ALA A 716 10.22 20.91 -56.93
N THR A 717 10.55 22.19 -56.74
CA THR A 717 11.86 22.62 -56.20
C THR A 717 12.11 22.03 -54.81
N GLN A 718 11.09 22.01 -53.94
CA GLN A 718 11.21 21.45 -52.59
C GLN A 718 11.51 19.94 -52.63
N ILE A 719 10.80 19.15 -53.46
CA ILE A 719 11.08 17.72 -53.65
C ILE A 719 12.52 17.47 -54.10
N GLY A 720 13.05 18.30 -55.01
CA GLY A 720 14.44 18.23 -55.46
C GLY A 720 15.47 18.58 -54.36
N ALA A 721 15.07 19.33 -53.32
CA ALA A 721 15.90 19.74 -52.19
C ALA A 721 15.85 18.76 -51.00
N ILE A 722 14.92 17.80 -50.96
CA ILE A 722 14.83 16.80 -49.89
C ILE A 722 16.13 15.97 -49.86
N PRO A 723 16.80 15.85 -48.70
CA PRO A 723 18.05 15.11 -48.60
C PRO A 723 17.81 13.59 -48.73
N PRO A 724 18.75 12.83 -49.30
CA PRO A 724 18.65 11.38 -49.49
C PRO A 724 18.14 10.57 -48.29
N GLU A 725 18.66 10.87 -47.10
CA GLU A 725 18.34 10.23 -45.84
C GLU A 725 16.85 10.33 -45.47
N ALA A 726 16.21 11.48 -45.73
CA ALA A 726 14.81 11.72 -45.42
C ALA A 726 13.83 10.89 -46.28
N PHE A 727 14.27 10.33 -47.42
CA PHE A 727 13.43 9.45 -48.24
C PHE A 727 13.16 8.08 -47.61
N LEU A 728 13.97 7.67 -46.62
CA LEU A 728 13.78 6.43 -45.86
C LEU A 728 12.92 6.64 -44.58
N GLY A 729 12.64 7.89 -44.20
CA GLY A 729 11.86 8.22 -43.01
C GLY A 729 10.34 8.12 -43.20
N LEU A 730 9.63 8.01 -42.08
CA LEU A 730 8.19 8.23 -42.00
C LEU A 730 7.86 9.70 -41.68
N ALA A 731 6.80 10.19 -42.30
CA ALA A 731 6.23 11.52 -42.05
C ALA A 731 4.71 11.44 -41.85
N PRO A 732 4.10 12.40 -41.13
CA PRO A 732 2.65 12.49 -41.03
C PRO A 732 2.05 12.87 -42.38
N THR A 733 0.86 12.35 -42.67
CA THR A 733 0.04 12.80 -43.79
C THR A 733 -0.94 13.91 -43.33
N PRO A 734 -1.76 14.51 -44.22
CA PRO A 734 -2.81 15.43 -43.82
C PRO A 734 -3.91 14.79 -42.96
N ASP A 735 -4.01 13.46 -42.93
CA ASP A 735 -4.78 12.74 -41.91
C ASP A 735 -3.89 12.55 -40.67
N PRO A 736 -4.26 13.12 -39.50
CA PRO A 736 -3.45 13.04 -38.29
C PRO A 736 -3.32 11.63 -37.70
N MET A 737 -4.07 10.64 -38.20
CA MET A 737 -3.97 9.24 -37.81
C MET A 737 -3.17 8.37 -38.80
N LEU A 738 -2.68 8.93 -39.91
CA LEU A 738 -1.93 8.20 -40.92
C LEU A 738 -0.51 8.74 -41.09
N MET A 739 0.46 7.83 -40.98
CA MET A 739 1.87 8.04 -41.29
C MET A 739 2.18 7.40 -42.65
N SER A 740 3.04 8.03 -43.44
CA SER A 740 3.49 7.52 -44.74
C SER A 740 5.00 7.69 -44.89
N GLY A 741 5.65 6.77 -45.60
CA GLY A 741 7.04 6.97 -46.01
C GLY A 741 7.13 8.13 -46.99
N THR A 742 8.16 8.97 -46.85
CA THR A 742 8.36 10.20 -47.65
C THR A 742 8.18 9.96 -49.17
N ALA A 743 8.76 8.88 -49.71
CA ALA A 743 8.63 8.53 -51.12
C ALA A 743 7.17 8.20 -51.55
N ALA A 744 6.41 7.50 -50.70
CA ALA A 744 5.02 7.15 -50.98
C ALA A 744 4.08 8.37 -50.86
N ALA A 745 4.37 9.26 -49.91
CA ALA A 745 3.67 10.53 -49.76
C ALA A 745 3.87 11.46 -50.98
N ILE A 746 5.11 11.57 -51.47
CA ILE A 746 5.44 12.31 -52.70
C ILE A 746 4.78 11.65 -53.92
N GLN A 747 4.81 10.31 -54.03
CA GLN A 747 4.13 9.60 -55.11
C GLN A 747 2.62 9.88 -55.15
N GLY A 748 1.95 9.91 -53.98
CA GLY A 748 0.55 10.33 -53.89
C GLY A 748 0.34 11.75 -54.42
N LEU A 749 1.08 12.73 -53.88
CA LEU A 749 1.00 14.13 -54.31
C LEU A 749 1.23 14.34 -55.81
N VAL A 750 2.18 13.63 -56.41
CA VAL A 750 2.50 13.70 -57.85
C VAL A 750 1.42 13.01 -58.70
N THR A 751 0.82 11.93 -58.21
CA THR A 751 -0.27 11.20 -58.89
C THR A 751 -1.56 12.02 -58.89
N ASP A 752 -1.88 12.65 -57.75
CA ASP A 752 -3.09 13.46 -57.57
C ASP A 752 -2.98 14.85 -58.22
N SER A 753 -1.77 15.30 -58.59
CA SER A 753 -1.50 16.62 -59.20
C SER A 753 -0.66 16.53 -60.49
N PRO A 754 -1.31 16.38 -61.67
CA PRO A 754 -0.63 16.43 -62.96
C PRO A 754 0.23 17.69 -63.22
N PRO A 755 -0.13 18.91 -62.74
CA PRO A 755 0.75 20.07 -62.83
C PRO A 755 2.07 19.92 -62.07
N LEU A 756 2.06 19.26 -60.90
CA LEU A 756 3.27 18.99 -60.11
C LEU A 756 4.19 18.00 -60.84
N ALA A 757 3.63 16.95 -61.44
CA ALA A 757 4.39 16.02 -62.27
C ALA A 757 5.08 16.72 -63.46
N ALA A 758 4.38 17.65 -64.13
CA ALA A 758 4.94 18.43 -65.22
C ALA A 758 6.05 19.40 -64.75
N ALA A 759 5.88 20.04 -63.58
CA ALA A 759 6.89 20.91 -62.99
C ALA A 759 8.16 20.15 -62.58
N LEU A 760 8.02 18.94 -62.01
CA LEU A 760 9.14 18.06 -61.66
C LEU A 760 9.96 17.64 -62.88
N GLU A 761 9.32 17.19 -63.97
CA GLU A 761 10.03 16.84 -65.21
C GLU A 761 10.74 18.06 -65.80
N ALA A 762 10.08 19.23 -65.82
CA ALA A 762 10.64 20.45 -66.39
C ALA A 762 11.83 21.03 -65.60
N GLN A 763 11.80 20.98 -64.27
CA GLN A 763 12.87 21.52 -63.40
C GLN A 763 13.99 20.52 -63.14
N HIS A 764 13.66 19.24 -62.94
CA HIS A 764 14.58 18.24 -62.41
C HIS A 764 14.82 17.04 -63.32
N GLY A 765 14.06 16.85 -64.41
CA GLY A 765 14.19 15.68 -65.31
C GLY A 765 15.61 15.45 -65.85
N ALA A 766 16.30 16.51 -66.29
CA ALA A 766 17.68 16.41 -66.79
C ALA A 766 18.71 16.05 -65.71
N LEU A 767 18.50 16.52 -64.46
CA LEU A 767 19.35 16.16 -63.32
C LEU A 767 19.09 14.71 -62.87
N ALA A 768 17.81 14.31 -62.86
CA ALA A 768 17.38 12.97 -62.56
C ALA A 768 17.95 11.95 -63.56
N GLU A 769 17.90 12.26 -64.87
CA GLU A 769 18.46 11.40 -65.91
C GLU A 769 19.97 11.21 -65.74
N LEU A 770 20.70 12.28 -65.41
CA LEU A 770 22.14 12.23 -65.14
C LEU A 770 22.45 11.33 -63.93
N ARG A 771 21.74 11.52 -62.80
CA ARG A 771 21.92 10.71 -61.58
C ARG A 771 21.60 9.23 -61.82
N VAL A 772 20.48 8.93 -62.50
CA VAL A 772 20.09 7.54 -62.83
C VAL A 772 21.11 6.90 -63.77
N ARG A 773 21.60 7.61 -64.79
CA ARG A 773 22.59 7.09 -65.74
C ARG A 773 23.95 6.83 -65.07
N GLU A 774 24.38 7.71 -64.17
CA GLU A 774 25.61 7.53 -63.39
C GLU A 774 25.50 6.32 -62.44
N ALA A 775 24.42 6.23 -61.65
CA ALA A 775 24.19 5.12 -60.72
C ALA A 775 24.08 3.76 -61.44
N ILE A 776 23.39 3.70 -62.58
CA ILE A 776 23.33 2.50 -63.44
C ILE A 776 24.73 2.12 -63.96
N GLY A 777 25.52 3.11 -64.40
CA GLY A 777 26.89 2.89 -64.89
C GLY A 777 27.88 2.44 -63.82
N GLN A 778 27.65 2.81 -62.57
CA GLN A 778 28.42 2.36 -61.40
C GLN A 778 27.88 1.03 -60.81
N HIS A 779 26.75 0.52 -61.32
CA HIS A 779 26.01 -0.62 -60.77
C HIS A 779 25.55 -0.44 -59.30
N ASP A 780 25.39 0.80 -58.83
CA ASP A 780 24.90 1.09 -57.49
C ASP A 780 23.37 1.00 -57.43
N GLU A 781 22.88 -0.16 -57.03
CA GLU A 781 21.45 -0.44 -56.90
C GLU A 781 20.75 0.47 -55.88
N GLN A 782 21.43 0.90 -54.81
CA GLN A 782 20.84 1.77 -53.79
C GLN A 782 20.70 3.20 -54.32
N ALA A 783 21.72 3.71 -55.02
CA ALA A 783 21.63 5.00 -55.70
C ALA A 783 20.54 5.02 -56.80
N VAL A 784 20.34 3.92 -57.55
CA VAL A 784 19.23 3.82 -58.52
C VAL A 784 17.86 3.80 -57.83
N ARG A 785 17.70 3.04 -56.73
CA ARG A 785 16.46 3.03 -55.92
C ARG A 785 16.14 4.41 -55.35
N LEU A 786 17.14 5.09 -54.78
CA LEU A 786 17.01 6.44 -54.24
C LEU A 786 16.60 7.44 -55.32
N ALA A 787 17.26 7.43 -56.48
CA ALA A 787 16.91 8.31 -57.59
C ALA A 787 15.48 8.05 -58.12
N ALA A 788 15.02 6.79 -58.13
CA ALA A 788 13.65 6.46 -58.49
C ALA A 788 12.62 7.05 -57.50
N MET A 789 12.93 7.05 -56.20
CA MET A 789 12.11 7.62 -55.13
C MET A 789 12.16 9.15 -55.05
N GLN A 790 13.28 9.78 -55.42
CA GLN A 790 13.43 11.24 -55.38
C GLN A 790 12.73 11.93 -56.56
N PHE A 791 12.72 11.31 -57.74
CA PHE A 791 12.21 11.92 -58.97
C PHE A 791 10.97 11.20 -59.50
N VAL A 792 10.05 10.80 -58.61
CA VAL A 792 8.79 10.13 -58.97
C VAL A 792 8.02 10.95 -60.00
N GLY A 793 7.45 10.28 -61.00
CA GLY A 793 6.74 10.91 -62.12
C GLY A 793 7.63 11.26 -63.33
N THR A 794 8.96 11.28 -63.18
CA THR A 794 9.88 11.66 -64.26
C THR A 794 10.23 10.52 -65.22
N SER A 795 10.68 10.88 -66.42
CA SER A 795 11.24 9.93 -67.41
C SER A 795 12.51 9.20 -66.92
N ALA A 796 13.25 9.81 -65.99
CA ALA A 796 14.37 9.19 -65.30
C ALA A 796 13.92 8.11 -64.30
N SER A 797 12.85 8.36 -63.52
CA SER A 797 12.27 7.38 -62.61
C SER A 797 11.71 6.16 -63.35
N PHE A 798 11.07 6.35 -64.52
CA PHE A 798 10.74 5.25 -65.45
C PHE A 798 11.97 4.36 -65.75
N THR A 799 13.09 5.00 -66.12
CA THR A 799 14.32 4.29 -66.51
C THR A 799 14.92 3.53 -65.33
N ALA A 800 14.91 4.14 -64.14
CA ALA A 800 15.39 3.52 -62.90
C ALA A 800 14.53 2.30 -62.50
N HIS A 801 13.20 2.45 -62.45
CA HIS A 801 12.29 1.35 -62.14
C HIS A 801 12.38 0.21 -63.16
N ARG A 802 12.50 0.51 -64.47
CA ARG A 802 12.70 -0.53 -65.49
C ARG A 802 14.01 -1.29 -65.28
N TRP A 803 15.12 -0.60 -65.00
CA TRP A 803 16.42 -1.24 -64.75
C TRP A 803 16.40 -2.12 -63.50
N LEU A 804 15.78 -1.66 -62.41
CA LEU A 804 15.59 -2.43 -61.18
C LEU A 804 14.73 -3.69 -61.44
N ALA A 805 13.67 -3.56 -62.26
CA ALA A 805 12.80 -4.66 -62.62
C ALA A 805 13.50 -5.70 -63.53
N ASP A 806 14.24 -5.26 -64.56
CA ASP A 806 15.03 -6.13 -65.44
C ASP A 806 16.08 -6.93 -64.63
N ARG A 807 16.74 -6.27 -63.67
CA ARG A 807 17.70 -6.91 -62.75
C ARG A 807 17.05 -7.90 -61.78
N ALA A 808 15.89 -7.54 -61.21
CA ALA A 808 15.12 -8.43 -60.33
C ALA A 808 14.62 -9.68 -61.08
N LEU A 809 14.09 -9.50 -62.30
CA LEU A 809 13.64 -10.57 -63.18
C LEU A 809 14.78 -11.54 -63.52
N ALA A 810 15.93 -11.01 -63.95
CA ALA A 810 17.12 -11.81 -64.26
C ALA A 810 17.70 -12.55 -63.04
N SER A 811 17.47 -12.02 -61.83
CA SER A 811 17.93 -12.62 -60.57
C SER A 811 16.94 -13.61 -59.96
N GLY A 812 15.76 -13.82 -60.56
CA GLY A 812 14.70 -14.70 -60.03
C GLY A 812 13.79 -14.08 -58.96
N TRP A 813 13.88 -12.77 -58.71
CA TRP A 813 13.10 -12.07 -57.68
C TRP A 813 11.76 -11.57 -58.26
N PHE A 814 10.94 -12.50 -58.76
CA PHE A 814 9.79 -12.18 -59.62
C PHE A 814 8.76 -11.26 -58.96
N HIS A 815 8.49 -11.39 -57.65
CA HIS A 815 7.62 -10.46 -56.92
C HIS A 815 8.15 -9.01 -56.92
N HIS A 816 9.46 -8.81 -56.77
CA HIS A 816 10.06 -7.47 -56.86
C HIS A 816 10.09 -6.96 -58.31
N ALA A 817 10.31 -7.84 -59.29
CA ALA A 817 10.21 -7.48 -60.70
C ALA A 817 8.79 -6.97 -61.05
N VAL A 818 7.74 -7.64 -60.55
CA VAL A 818 6.34 -7.21 -60.72
C VAL A 818 6.09 -5.81 -60.15
N ASP A 819 6.46 -5.54 -58.89
CA ASP A 819 6.30 -4.21 -58.27
C ASP A 819 7.04 -3.12 -59.06
N GLN A 820 8.30 -3.37 -59.45
CA GLN A 820 9.11 -2.38 -60.15
C GLN A 820 8.65 -2.17 -61.61
N TYR A 821 8.22 -3.20 -62.34
CA TYR A 821 7.61 -3.02 -63.66
C TYR A 821 6.25 -2.32 -63.58
N TRP A 822 5.45 -2.56 -62.52
CA TRP A 822 4.18 -1.87 -62.34
C TRP A 822 4.38 -0.37 -62.08
N ARG A 823 5.36 0.01 -61.24
CA ARG A 823 5.79 1.41 -61.05
C ARG A 823 6.33 2.03 -62.33
N ALA A 824 7.17 1.32 -63.09
CA ALA A 824 7.64 1.78 -64.39
C ALA A 824 6.46 2.00 -65.37
N LEU A 825 5.43 1.14 -65.34
CA LEU A 825 4.27 1.30 -66.23
C LEU A 825 3.44 2.56 -65.94
N GLN A 826 3.41 3.05 -64.69
CA GLN A 826 2.73 4.30 -64.34
C GLN A 826 3.34 5.55 -65.01
N THR A 827 4.65 5.54 -65.27
CA THR A 827 5.40 6.65 -65.88
C THR A 827 5.89 6.35 -67.30
N ALA A 828 5.49 5.21 -67.87
CA ALA A 828 5.90 4.78 -69.21
C ALA A 828 5.26 5.65 -70.30
N SER A 829 6.07 6.16 -71.23
CA SER A 829 5.53 6.75 -72.46
C SER A 829 4.86 5.67 -73.33
N PRO A 830 3.89 6.02 -74.21
CA PRO A 830 3.21 5.05 -75.07
C PRO A 830 4.15 4.19 -75.93
N THR A 831 5.34 4.72 -76.24
CA THR A 831 6.41 4.03 -76.98
C THR A 831 6.98 2.83 -76.22
N TYR A 832 7.10 2.90 -74.89
CA TYR A 832 7.71 1.86 -74.06
C TYR A 832 6.70 1.04 -73.24
N ALA A 833 5.45 1.52 -73.10
CA ALA A 833 4.41 0.85 -72.32
C ALA A 833 4.19 -0.60 -72.76
N GLY A 834 4.16 -0.89 -74.07
CA GLY A 834 4.00 -2.26 -74.58
C GLY A 834 5.19 -3.19 -74.27
N GLU A 835 6.41 -2.65 -74.25
CA GLU A 835 7.63 -3.39 -73.89
C GLU A 835 7.63 -3.77 -72.40
N VAL A 836 7.25 -2.82 -71.54
CA VAL A 836 7.13 -3.05 -70.08
C VAL A 836 5.95 -3.96 -69.74
N GLN A 837 4.81 -3.84 -70.42
CA GLN A 837 3.67 -4.76 -70.25
C GLN A 837 4.05 -6.20 -70.58
N ALA A 838 4.82 -6.44 -71.65
CA ALA A 838 5.31 -7.78 -71.96
C ALA A 838 6.21 -8.33 -70.84
N ARG A 839 7.17 -7.55 -70.33
CA ARG A 839 8.04 -8.00 -69.21
C ARG A 839 7.28 -8.20 -67.90
N LEU A 840 6.29 -7.36 -67.61
CA LEU A 840 5.39 -7.53 -66.46
C LEU A 840 4.58 -8.84 -66.58
N ARG A 841 4.03 -9.14 -67.77
CA ARG A 841 3.35 -10.41 -68.05
C ARG A 841 4.27 -11.62 -67.87
N LEU A 842 5.53 -11.53 -68.31
CA LEU A 842 6.53 -12.57 -68.06
C LEU A 842 6.85 -12.72 -66.57
N ALA A 843 6.97 -11.62 -65.82
CA ALA A 843 7.23 -11.66 -64.37
C ALA A 843 6.07 -12.29 -63.58
N TYR A 844 4.81 -12.02 -63.98
CA TYR A 844 3.64 -12.74 -63.44
C TYR A 844 3.62 -14.21 -63.85
N ALA A 845 3.99 -14.53 -65.10
CA ALA A 845 4.05 -15.90 -65.58
C ALA A 845 5.03 -16.76 -64.75
N MET A 846 6.21 -16.21 -64.42
CA MET A 846 7.20 -16.83 -63.53
C MET A 846 6.73 -16.98 -62.07
N LEU A 847 5.60 -16.38 -61.69
CA LEU A 847 4.90 -16.59 -60.41
C LEU A 847 3.71 -17.58 -60.53
N GLY A 848 3.55 -18.24 -61.68
CA GLY A 848 2.40 -19.11 -61.95
C GLY A 848 1.09 -18.36 -62.23
N GLN A 849 1.16 -17.07 -62.61
CA GLN A 849 -0.02 -16.22 -62.79
C GLN A 849 -0.15 -15.72 -64.24
N GLU A 850 -1.26 -16.03 -64.90
CA GLU A 850 -1.59 -15.41 -66.19
C GLU A 850 -2.31 -14.07 -65.98
N VAL A 851 -1.59 -12.96 -66.21
CA VAL A 851 -2.08 -11.59 -66.00
C VAL A 851 -1.96 -10.77 -67.30
N GLY A 852 -2.98 -9.97 -67.59
CA GLY A 852 -3.05 -9.11 -68.77
C GLY A 852 -3.44 -9.83 -70.07
N PRO A 853 -3.62 -9.10 -71.19
CA PRO A 853 -3.87 -9.68 -72.50
C PRO A 853 -2.59 -10.29 -73.10
N ALA A 854 -2.76 -11.28 -73.99
CA ALA A 854 -1.66 -11.84 -74.77
C ALA A 854 -1.01 -10.79 -75.68
N ILE A 855 0.32 -10.78 -75.72
CA ILE A 855 1.09 -9.84 -76.53
C ILE A 855 0.98 -10.19 -78.02
N THR A 856 0.69 -9.19 -78.85
CA THR A 856 0.48 -9.36 -80.31
C THR A 856 1.61 -8.79 -81.17
N GLN A 857 2.57 -8.08 -80.56
CA GLN A 857 3.72 -7.47 -81.24
C GLN A 857 5.03 -8.19 -80.85
N PRO A 858 6.08 -8.17 -81.70
CA PRO A 858 7.37 -8.76 -81.33
C PRO A 858 7.97 -8.09 -80.10
N VAL A 859 8.32 -8.90 -79.09
CA VAL A 859 8.88 -8.44 -77.81
C VAL A 859 10.40 -8.36 -77.92
N ARG A 860 11.02 -7.37 -77.26
CA ARG A 860 12.47 -7.33 -77.06
C ARG A 860 12.80 -7.69 -75.62
N LEU A 861 13.65 -8.70 -75.40
CA LEU A 861 14.22 -9.05 -74.10
C LEU A 861 15.74 -8.91 -74.22
N ALA A 862 16.34 -8.02 -73.42
CA ALA A 862 17.72 -7.56 -73.62
C ALA A 862 17.99 -7.17 -75.09
N ASP A 863 18.88 -7.88 -75.79
CA ASP A 863 19.22 -7.63 -77.20
C ASP A 863 18.54 -8.57 -78.20
N GLU A 864 17.74 -9.53 -77.73
CA GLU A 864 17.01 -10.45 -78.59
C GLU A 864 15.59 -9.93 -78.89
N ARG A 865 15.17 -10.09 -80.15
CA ARG A 865 13.83 -9.74 -80.63
C ARG A 865 13.05 -11.01 -80.97
N MET A 866 12.04 -11.28 -80.16
CA MET A 866 11.24 -12.50 -80.21
C MET A 866 9.88 -12.24 -80.88
N PRO A 867 9.40 -13.11 -81.79
CA PRO A 867 8.02 -13.09 -82.29
C PRO A 867 6.99 -13.26 -81.16
N ALA A 868 5.86 -12.56 -81.26
CA ALA A 868 4.79 -12.60 -80.27
C ALA A 868 4.33 -14.02 -79.89
N ALA A 869 4.19 -14.91 -80.88
CA ALA A 869 3.75 -16.30 -80.66
C ALA A 869 4.77 -17.17 -79.91
N GLU A 870 6.07 -16.87 -80.06
CA GLU A 870 7.15 -17.56 -79.34
C GLU A 870 7.22 -17.05 -77.89
N PHE A 871 7.05 -15.74 -77.70
CA PHE A 871 6.97 -15.13 -76.37
C PHE A 871 5.78 -15.67 -75.54
N GLU A 872 4.59 -15.73 -76.12
CA GLU A 872 3.41 -16.28 -75.42
C GLU A 872 3.52 -17.79 -75.15
N ALA A 873 4.27 -18.54 -75.98
CA ALA A 873 4.57 -19.94 -75.68
C ALA A 873 5.48 -20.08 -74.44
N ILE A 874 6.45 -19.17 -74.24
CA ILE A 874 7.29 -19.12 -73.02
C ILE A 874 6.45 -18.70 -71.81
N VAL A 875 5.56 -17.71 -71.94
CA VAL A 875 4.62 -17.30 -70.87
C VAL A 875 3.76 -18.49 -70.43
N GLN A 876 3.13 -19.21 -71.37
CA GLN A 876 2.30 -20.38 -71.05
C GLN A 876 3.12 -21.53 -70.44
N ALA A 877 4.36 -21.75 -70.90
CA ALA A 877 5.25 -22.76 -70.32
C ALA A 877 5.83 -22.39 -68.94
N ALA A 878 5.77 -21.11 -68.54
CA ALA A 878 6.17 -20.65 -67.20
C ALA A 878 5.01 -20.67 -66.19
N VAL A 879 3.76 -20.61 -66.67
CA VAL A 879 2.53 -20.72 -65.85
C VAL A 879 2.18 -22.18 -65.52
N ALA A 880 2.57 -23.12 -66.38
CA ALA A 880 2.28 -24.56 -66.28
C ALA A 880 3.27 -25.34 -65.40
#